data_AF-A0A431Q7N5-F1
#
_entry.id   AF-A0A431Q7N5-F1
#
_cell.length_a   1.000
_cell.length_b   1.000
_cell.length_c   1.000
_cell.angle_alpha   90.00
_cell.angle_beta   90.00
_cell.angle_gamma   90.00
#
_symmetry.space_group_name_H-M   'P 1'
#
loop_
_entity.id
_entity.type
_entity.pdbx_description
1 polymer ?
#
loop_
_entity_poly.entity_id
_entity_poly.type
_entity_poly.pdbx_seq_one_letter_code
_entity_poly.pdbx_strand_id
1 'polypeptide(L)'
;MDDWIETSSLPGSEGLYFLGTFERRITFYSQQVRAFRLVRALHERGVLKANDAVAIVGAGAAGVTSALALGLLGYDVSLYDPAVEVLQLQSASPRLLHPHIYEWPALGSLDKSAGLPFLDWNLDTGKPIAKRLAAEFHSHNAMLPKLIWKQQHRVEKLEKPGTEWRLTFADGASKIFQKIFLAMGFGDERTVGAADTYDYWKERGVGTAAIEANPPATYLVSGNGDGALTDILNLLIDGFEHVLFTETFLGYFSQDILRTTVLKAYEGLDPEADLESALEQNVLKTFGERTILDRLVPQIRTDRRLTVNSSGPLFSVGKAAQLNQAMVFAVLHAAKQKGVVVRRSSGKITNVIEHADGLEPVGITSGGAPVSDRFQHVILRHGPNKEGRYHPAKKQFDEYQAVSAERFKAKPELLFPPTLDVDTYTVFFELWLQKLADAARRAQLAGRSAREASTILVSWDIATQTLVQRGKVLLEDLVRQCELAPAPIAVQLEVTPDRLDAADLVRLSKASGGKITLTLGVGVQAAWISLLPNAAAAATAVSRYPYREIGATRIAEHVDASLIRQLESMLVTSQAAGQCDTLGHISADVFTQVMATWAEWRVALDASPALRRDFLAWLGNIGPKSVKSWNGNSAELERLAGALVLILATHLGEPLQPASVPRGNLSFDAHGYALGSSAEKLDDGHLITEWNLPEHWDVDALILSRSSEVVACCRFRGHRDKVFDGTGEWECKEGSSAASS
;
A
#
# COMPACT_ATOMS: atom_id res chain seq x y z
N MET A 1 -10.24 -17.95 -4.15
CA MET A 1 -9.44 -19.21 -4.20
C MET A 1 -9.76 -19.99 -5.45
N ASP A 2 -11.04 -20.16 -5.78
CA ASP A 2 -11.45 -20.94 -6.96
C ASP A 2 -10.97 -20.33 -8.28
N ASP A 3 -10.90 -18.99 -8.38
CA ASP A 3 -10.37 -18.34 -9.57
C ASP A 3 -8.95 -18.80 -9.90
N TRP A 4 -8.07 -19.05 -8.92
CA TRP A 4 -6.70 -19.54 -9.19
C TRP A 4 -6.70 -20.94 -9.80
N ILE A 5 -7.58 -21.82 -9.32
CA ILE A 5 -7.73 -23.17 -9.85
C ILE A 5 -8.36 -23.10 -11.24
N GLU A 6 -9.41 -22.29 -11.40
CA GLU A 6 -10.10 -22.09 -12.67
C GLU A 6 -9.13 -21.55 -13.73
N THR A 7 -8.40 -20.47 -13.42
CA THR A 7 -7.47 -19.85 -14.36
C THR A 7 -6.40 -20.82 -14.79
N SER A 8 -5.86 -21.64 -13.89
CA SER A 8 -4.78 -22.56 -14.19
C SER A 8 -5.24 -23.91 -14.76
N SER A 9 -6.54 -24.22 -14.78
CA SER A 9 -7.04 -25.53 -15.23
C SER A 9 -7.63 -25.50 -16.63
N LEU A 10 -7.48 -26.61 -17.34
CA LEU A 10 -8.15 -26.88 -18.62
C LEU A 10 -9.40 -27.76 -18.34
N PRO A 11 -10.63 -27.32 -18.68
CA PRO A 11 -11.83 -28.13 -18.51
C PRO A 11 -11.71 -29.51 -19.18
N GLY A 12 -12.14 -30.56 -18.48
CA GLY A 12 -12.00 -31.95 -18.94
C GLY A 12 -10.59 -32.56 -18.76
N SER A 13 -9.60 -31.77 -18.36
CA SER A 13 -8.23 -32.20 -18.13
C SER A 13 -7.86 -32.18 -16.64
N GLU A 14 -8.68 -32.86 -15.81
CA GLU A 14 -8.45 -32.94 -14.36
C GLU A 14 -7.00 -33.34 -14.03
N GLY A 15 -6.39 -32.61 -13.10
CA GLY A 15 -5.01 -32.81 -12.67
C GLY A 15 -3.94 -32.11 -13.50
N LEU A 16 -4.28 -31.42 -14.59
CA LEU A 16 -3.34 -30.59 -15.35
C LEU A 16 -3.51 -29.11 -15.04
N TYR A 17 -2.42 -28.45 -14.67
CA TYR A 17 -2.39 -27.03 -14.34
C TYR A 17 -1.32 -26.28 -15.13
N PHE A 18 -1.69 -25.17 -15.74
CA PHE A 18 -0.80 -24.22 -16.41
C PHE A 18 -0.50 -23.05 -15.48
N LEU A 19 0.78 -22.72 -15.32
CA LEU A 19 1.19 -21.69 -14.39
C LEU A 19 1.73 -20.46 -15.13
N GLY A 20 0.90 -19.42 -15.27
CA GLY A 20 1.31 -18.14 -15.83
C GLY A 20 1.45 -18.12 -17.35
N THR A 21 0.99 -19.13 -18.08
CA THR A 21 1.22 -19.31 -19.53
C THR A 21 0.63 -18.20 -20.40
N PHE A 22 -0.57 -17.69 -20.10
CA PHE A 22 -1.30 -16.71 -20.93
C PHE A 22 -1.66 -15.41 -20.20
N GLU A 23 -1.44 -15.37 -18.90
CA GLU A 23 -1.63 -14.20 -18.06
C GLU A 23 -0.69 -13.07 -18.49
N ARG A 24 -1.15 -11.82 -18.32
CA ARG A 24 -0.34 -10.62 -18.58
C ARG A 24 0.59 -10.33 -17.39
N ARG A 25 1.59 -9.49 -17.63
CA ARG A 25 2.61 -9.06 -16.64
C ARG A 25 3.29 -10.26 -15.97
N ILE A 26 4.15 -10.91 -16.75
CA ILE A 26 4.89 -12.13 -16.44
C ILE A 26 6.22 -11.88 -15.71
N THR A 27 6.21 -10.95 -14.75
CA THR A 27 7.40 -10.61 -13.95
C THR A 27 7.87 -11.81 -13.12
N PHE A 28 9.13 -11.80 -12.69
CA PHE A 28 9.69 -12.84 -11.83
C PHE A 28 8.86 -13.01 -10.55
N TYR A 29 8.49 -11.91 -9.89
CA TYR A 29 7.63 -11.88 -8.70
C TYR A 29 6.24 -12.51 -8.98
N SER A 30 5.56 -12.05 -10.04
CA SER A 30 4.19 -12.51 -10.35
C SER A 30 4.11 -14.03 -10.60
N GLN A 31 5.19 -14.64 -11.11
CA GLN A 31 5.27 -16.09 -11.31
C GLN A 31 5.32 -16.84 -9.97
N GLN A 32 6.07 -16.32 -8.99
CA GLN A 32 6.12 -16.90 -7.64
C GLN A 32 4.77 -16.73 -6.91
N VAL A 33 4.13 -15.57 -7.04
CA VAL A 33 2.80 -15.34 -6.44
C VAL A 33 1.75 -16.30 -7.00
N ARG A 34 1.69 -16.50 -8.32
CA ARG A 34 0.77 -17.48 -8.94
C ARG A 34 1.02 -18.88 -8.41
N ALA A 35 2.28 -19.29 -8.27
CA ALA A 35 2.64 -20.58 -7.68
C ALA A 35 2.09 -20.73 -6.25
N PHE A 36 2.35 -19.77 -5.37
CA PHE A 36 1.87 -19.79 -3.99
C PHE A 36 0.35 -19.87 -3.91
N ARG A 37 -0.34 -18.98 -4.64
CA ARG A 37 -1.80 -18.87 -4.63
C ARG A 37 -2.46 -20.16 -5.16
N LEU A 38 -1.95 -20.72 -6.26
CA LEU A 38 -2.48 -21.95 -6.84
C LEU A 38 -2.28 -23.14 -5.91
N VAL A 39 -1.05 -23.34 -5.39
CA VAL A 39 -0.75 -24.50 -4.51
C VAL A 39 -1.61 -24.47 -3.26
N ARG A 40 -1.75 -23.30 -2.61
CA ARG A 40 -2.65 -23.16 -1.45
C ARG A 40 -4.09 -23.47 -1.82
N ALA A 41 -4.60 -22.89 -2.91
CA ALA A 41 -5.98 -23.10 -3.32
C ALA A 41 -6.28 -24.60 -3.56
N LEU A 42 -5.38 -25.30 -4.26
CA LEU A 42 -5.52 -26.74 -4.52
C LEU A 42 -5.47 -27.59 -3.24
N HIS A 43 -4.64 -27.20 -2.26
CA HIS A 43 -4.53 -27.88 -0.97
C HIS A 43 -5.80 -27.68 -0.12
N GLU A 44 -6.21 -26.43 0.09
CA GLU A 44 -7.35 -26.10 0.97
C GLU A 44 -8.70 -26.56 0.39
N ARG A 45 -8.80 -26.68 -0.94
CA ARG A 45 -9.98 -27.27 -1.61
C ARG A 45 -9.96 -28.80 -1.65
N GLY A 46 -8.93 -29.46 -1.12
CA GLY A 46 -8.81 -30.91 -1.13
C GLY A 46 -8.64 -31.52 -2.53
N VAL A 47 -8.23 -30.71 -3.51
CA VAL A 47 -7.99 -31.16 -4.89
C VAL A 47 -6.73 -32.03 -4.97
N LEU A 48 -5.74 -31.73 -4.12
CA LEU A 48 -4.53 -32.53 -3.91
C LEU A 48 -4.75 -33.54 -2.78
N LYS A 49 -4.59 -34.83 -3.10
CA LYS A 49 -4.72 -35.93 -2.14
C LYS A 49 -3.35 -36.36 -1.62
N ALA A 50 -3.30 -36.90 -0.40
CA ALA A 50 -2.04 -37.25 0.28
C ALA A 50 -1.14 -38.24 -0.49
N ASN A 51 -1.75 -39.08 -1.34
CA ASN A 51 -1.05 -40.09 -2.16
C ASN A 51 -0.90 -39.67 -3.63
N ASP A 52 -1.23 -38.43 -3.99
CA ASP A 52 -1.01 -37.94 -5.35
C ASP A 52 0.50 -37.78 -5.60
N ALA A 53 1.01 -38.42 -6.64
CA ALA A 53 2.28 -38.10 -7.25
C ALA A 53 2.12 -36.87 -8.15
N VAL A 54 2.93 -35.86 -7.88
CA VAL A 54 2.87 -34.55 -8.52
C VAL A 54 4.12 -34.31 -9.36
N ALA A 55 3.95 -34.02 -10.66
CA ALA A 55 5.04 -33.55 -11.51
C ALA A 55 4.96 -32.03 -11.71
N ILE A 56 6.12 -31.38 -11.71
CA ILE A 56 6.27 -29.99 -12.09
C ILE A 56 7.28 -29.94 -13.23
N VAL A 57 6.91 -29.33 -14.35
CA VAL A 57 7.75 -29.23 -15.55
C VAL A 57 8.20 -27.79 -15.75
N GLY A 58 9.51 -27.56 -15.64
CA GLY A 58 10.16 -26.26 -15.68
C GLY A 58 10.59 -25.78 -14.29
N ALA A 59 11.87 -25.45 -14.13
CA ALA A 59 12.49 -24.99 -12.89
C ALA A 59 12.85 -23.49 -12.92
N GLY A 60 12.01 -22.70 -13.59
CA GLY A 60 11.97 -21.25 -13.43
C GLY A 60 11.32 -20.83 -12.10
N ALA A 61 11.15 -19.52 -11.87
CA ALA A 61 10.61 -18.95 -10.63
C ALA A 61 9.31 -19.61 -10.16
N ALA A 62 8.35 -19.78 -11.07
CA ALA A 62 7.08 -20.44 -10.83
C ALA A 62 7.23 -21.92 -10.40
N GLY A 63 8.13 -22.65 -11.05
CA GLY A 63 8.35 -24.08 -10.82
C GLY A 63 9.03 -24.38 -9.49
N VAL A 64 10.13 -23.66 -9.18
CA VAL A 64 10.84 -23.84 -7.90
C VAL A 64 9.96 -23.45 -6.71
N THR A 65 9.16 -22.38 -6.84
CA THR A 65 8.22 -21.97 -5.79
C THR A 65 7.13 -23.02 -5.59
N SER A 66 6.53 -23.53 -6.67
CA SER A 66 5.50 -24.59 -6.58
C SER A 66 6.05 -25.85 -5.94
N ALA A 67 7.27 -26.25 -6.32
CA ALA A 67 7.94 -27.44 -5.83
C ALA A 67 8.17 -27.39 -4.31
N LEU A 68 8.74 -26.30 -3.81
CA LEU A 68 8.95 -26.11 -2.38
C LEU A 68 7.62 -25.98 -1.62
N ALA A 69 6.63 -25.26 -2.16
CA ALA A 69 5.33 -25.11 -1.53
C ALA A 69 4.61 -26.47 -1.35
N LEU A 70 4.61 -27.30 -2.40
CA LEU A 70 4.03 -28.65 -2.35
C LEU A 70 4.86 -29.59 -1.43
N GLY A 71 6.18 -29.50 -1.48
CA GLY A 71 7.07 -30.26 -0.59
C GLY A 71 6.87 -29.91 0.89
N LEU A 72 6.70 -28.63 1.22
CA LEU A 72 6.35 -28.15 2.55
C LEU A 72 5.00 -28.67 3.02
N LEU A 73 4.03 -28.84 2.13
CA LEU A 73 2.74 -29.46 2.42
C LEU A 73 2.83 -31.00 2.55
N GLY A 74 3.96 -31.60 2.17
CA GLY A 74 4.25 -33.03 2.36
C GLY A 74 3.77 -33.95 1.23
N TYR A 75 3.49 -33.40 0.05
CA TYR A 75 3.15 -34.16 -1.16
C TYR A 75 4.40 -34.82 -1.78
N ASP A 76 4.19 -35.85 -2.60
CA ASP A 76 5.24 -36.49 -3.41
C ASP A 76 5.43 -35.69 -4.71
N VAL A 77 6.57 -35.02 -4.84
CA VAL A 77 6.81 -34.01 -5.86
C VAL A 77 8.08 -34.33 -6.64
N SER A 78 7.98 -34.36 -7.96
CA SER A 78 9.13 -34.39 -8.87
C SER A 78 9.18 -33.13 -9.72
N LEU A 79 10.25 -32.34 -9.59
CA LEU A 79 10.52 -31.16 -10.41
C LEU A 79 11.48 -31.52 -11.55
N TYR A 80 11.07 -31.31 -12.80
CA TYR A 80 11.82 -31.65 -14.00
C TYR A 80 12.24 -30.40 -14.77
N ASP A 81 13.47 -30.36 -15.26
CA ASP A 81 13.94 -29.34 -16.21
C ASP A 81 15.02 -29.91 -17.14
N PRO A 82 15.13 -29.44 -18.40
CA PRO A 82 16.26 -29.79 -19.26
C PRO A 82 17.61 -29.23 -18.79
N ALA A 83 17.64 -28.18 -17.98
CA ALA A 83 18.87 -27.60 -17.46
C ALA A 83 19.48 -28.46 -16.34
N VAL A 84 20.77 -28.22 -16.07
CA VAL A 84 21.50 -28.82 -14.94
C VAL A 84 21.18 -28.14 -13.61
N GLU A 85 20.66 -26.91 -13.64
CA GLU A 85 20.43 -26.09 -12.45
C GLU A 85 19.06 -25.39 -12.54
N VAL A 86 18.45 -25.13 -11.40
CA VAL A 86 17.23 -24.33 -11.30
C VAL A 86 17.53 -22.86 -11.60
N LEU A 87 16.54 -22.12 -12.12
CA LEU A 87 16.70 -20.70 -12.49
C LEU A 87 17.85 -20.44 -13.49
N GLN A 88 18.24 -21.46 -14.27
CA GLN A 88 19.39 -21.41 -15.18
C GLN A 88 19.33 -20.23 -16.15
N LEU A 89 18.14 -19.90 -16.67
CA LEU A 89 17.95 -18.83 -17.64
C LEU A 89 18.35 -17.45 -17.06
N GLN A 90 18.16 -17.23 -15.77
CA GLN A 90 18.47 -15.98 -15.09
C GLN A 90 19.92 -15.92 -14.55
N SER A 91 20.62 -17.06 -14.50
CA SER A 91 21.90 -17.23 -13.82
C SER A 91 23.05 -16.32 -14.29
N ALA A 92 22.99 -15.81 -15.53
CA ALA A 92 23.98 -14.90 -16.10
C ALA A 92 23.40 -13.53 -16.45
N SER A 93 22.17 -13.22 -15.99
CA SER A 93 21.48 -12.02 -16.46
C SER A 93 21.98 -10.75 -15.78
N PRO A 94 22.38 -9.72 -16.57
CA PRO A 94 22.72 -8.40 -16.04
C PRO A 94 21.48 -7.54 -15.78
N ARG A 95 20.28 -8.04 -16.11
CA ARG A 95 19.05 -7.28 -16.04
C ARG A 95 18.66 -7.00 -14.59
N LEU A 96 18.41 -5.74 -14.27
CA LEU A 96 17.83 -5.35 -12.99
C LEU A 96 16.39 -5.86 -12.89
N LEU A 97 16.09 -6.59 -11.82
CA LEU A 97 14.76 -7.09 -11.51
C LEU A 97 14.19 -6.31 -10.35
N HIS A 98 13.05 -5.66 -10.59
CA HIS A 98 12.27 -5.02 -9.54
C HIS A 98 10.95 -5.80 -9.36
N PRO A 99 10.55 -6.11 -8.12
CA PRO A 99 9.37 -6.96 -7.88
C PRO A 99 8.06 -6.29 -8.31
N HIS A 100 7.87 -5.02 -7.93
CA HIS A 100 6.57 -4.34 -8.04
C HIS A 100 6.49 -3.18 -9.04
N ILE A 101 7.56 -2.81 -9.77
CA ILE A 101 7.61 -1.57 -10.57
C ILE A 101 6.54 -1.52 -11.67
N TYR A 102 6.17 -2.68 -12.22
CA TYR A 102 5.15 -2.82 -13.26
C TYR A 102 3.71 -2.80 -12.70
N GLU A 103 3.56 -2.70 -11.37
CA GLU A 103 2.27 -2.63 -10.67
C GLU A 103 1.79 -1.19 -10.46
N TRP A 104 2.66 -0.19 -10.66
CA TRP A 104 2.25 1.21 -10.67
C TRP A 104 1.05 1.40 -11.61
N PRO A 105 -0.04 2.07 -11.18
CA PRO A 105 -0.17 3.02 -10.07
C PRO A 105 -0.54 2.45 -8.69
N ALA A 106 -0.41 1.14 -8.47
CA ALA A 106 -0.65 0.57 -7.15
C ALA A 106 0.32 1.14 -6.09
N LEU A 107 -0.18 1.31 -4.87
CA LEU A 107 0.63 1.74 -3.73
C LEU A 107 1.73 0.71 -3.44
N GLY A 108 2.92 1.19 -3.07
CA GLY A 108 4.08 0.36 -2.79
C GLY A 108 4.74 -0.24 -4.04
N SER A 109 4.43 0.24 -5.24
CA SER A 109 5.02 -0.28 -6.48
C SER A 109 6.54 -0.07 -6.60
N LEU A 110 7.13 0.76 -5.73
CA LEU A 110 8.58 0.93 -5.60
C LEU A 110 9.17 0.21 -4.37
N ASP A 111 8.41 -0.67 -3.70
CA ASP A 111 8.99 -1.53 -2.67
C ASP A 111 10.07 -2.41 -3.31
N LYS A 112 11.26 -2.37 -2.72
CA LYS A 112 12.44 -3.07 -3.23
C LYS A 112 12.42 -4.53 -2.83
N SER A 113 11.60 -4.93 -1.85
CA SER A 113 11.47 -6.30 -1.40
C SER A 113 10.31 -7.01 -2.11
N ALA A 114 10.52 -8.25 -2.53
CA ALA A 114 9.44 -9.09 -3.06
C ALA A 114 8.43 -9.48 -1.98
N GLY A 115 8.83 -9.55 -0.70
CA GLY A 115 7.93 -9.82 0.42
C GLY A 115 7.35 -11.22 0.41
N LEU A 116 8.12 -12.22 -0.02
CA LEU A 116 7.70 -13.63 -0.13
C LEU A 116 8.01 -14.43 1.15
N PRO A 117 7.25 -15.49 1.47
CA PRO A 117 7.46 -16.27 2.69
C PRO A 117 8.74 -17.11 2.66
N PHE A 118 9.19 -17.51 1.47
CA PHE A 118 10.47 -18.13 1.18
C PHE A 118 10.79 -17.89 -0.31
N LEU A 119 12.03 -18.15 -0.73
CA LEU A 119 12.56 -17.73 -2.04
C LEU A 119 12.34 -16.22 -2.24
N ASP A 120 12.54 -15.46 -1.16
CA ASP A 120 12.40 -14.02 -1.12
C ASP A 120 13.66 -13.33 -1.65
N TRP A 121 13.47 -12.14 -2.21
CA TRP A 121 14.56 -11.40 -2.82
C TRP A 121 14.26 -9.90 -2.82
N ASN A 122 15.33 -9.11 -2.95
CA ASN A 122 15.26 -7.67 -3.09
C ASN A 122 15.74 -7.26 -4.48
N LEU A 123 15.36 -6.06 -4.92
CA LEU A 123 15.85 -5.37 -6.10
C LEU A 123 17.34 -5.60 -6.31
N ASP A 124 17.68 -6.29 -7.39
CA ASP A 124 19.03 -6.66 -7.77
C ASP A 124 19.01 -7.20 -9.21
N THR A 125 20.17 -7.47 -9.80
CA THR A 125 20.26 -8.07 -11.12
C THR A 125 19.90 -9.56 -11.10
N GLY A 126 19.51 -10.09 -12.26
CA GLY A 126 19.03 -11.47 -12.37
C GLY A 126 20.05 -12.52 -11.90
N LYS A 127 21.35 -12.33 -12.17
CA LYS A 127 22.41 -13.26 -11.76
C LYS A 127 22.52 -13.42 -10.23
N PRO A 128 22.71 -12.36 -9.43
CA PRO A 128 22.70 -12.45 -7.97
C PRO A 128 21.42 -13.06 -7.39
N ILE A 129 20.25 -12.70 -7.94
CA ILE A 129 18.95 -13.24 -7.50
C ILE A 129 18.90 -14.75 -7.77
N ALA A 130 19.14 -15.17 -9.02
CA ALA A 130 19.09 -16.57 -9.40
C ALA A 130 20.05 -17.43 -8.58
N LYS A 131 21.29 -16.96 -8.37
CA LYS A 131 22.29 -17.66 -7.54
C LYS A 131 21.80 -17.86 -6.11
N ARG A 132 21.24 -16.82 -5.49
CA ARG A 132 20.74 -16.85 -4.11
C ARG A 132 19.55 -17.81 -3.98
N LEU A 133 18.58 -17.67 -4.87
CA LEU A 133 17.36 -18.47 -4.85
C LEU A 133 17.63 -19.95 -5.20
N ALA A 134 18.59 -20.25 -6.08
CA ALA A 134 19.02 -21.62 -6.35
C ALA A 134 19.69 -22.25 -5.12
N ALA A 135 20.56 -21.51 -4.43
CA ALA A 135 21.18 -21.99 -3.19
C ALA A 135 20.15 -22.25 -2.08
N GLU A 136 19.17 -21.35 -1.92
CA GLU A 136 18.05 -21.53 -0.99
C GLU A 136 17.20 -22.75 -1.37
N PHE A 137 16.86 -22.92 -2.65
CA PHE A 137 16.13 -24.07 -3.15
C PHE A 137 16.82 -25.38 -2.79
N HIS A 138 18.12 -25.52 -3.09
CA HIS A 138 18.86 -26.75 -2.78
C HIS A 138 18.94 -27.05 -1.29
N SER A 139 19.18 -26.01 -0.46
CA SER A 139 19.19 -26.17 0.99
C SER A 139 17.84 -26.66 1.53
N HIS A 140 16.74 -26.11 1.02
CA HIS A 140 15.40 -26.53 1.43
C HIS A 140 15.03 -27.90 0.88
N ASN A 141 15.35 -28.18 -0.38
CA ASN A 141 15.10 -29.45 -1.03
C ASN A 141 15.79 -30.61 -0.29
N ALA A 142 17.01 -30.42 0.18
CA ALA A 142 17.74 -31.42 0.99
C ALA A 142 17.02 -31.81 2.30
N MET A 143 16.17 -30.93 2.83
CA MET A 143 15.37 -31.16 4.05
C MET A 143 13.96 -31.71 3.76
N LEU A 144 13.56 -31.78 2.48
CA LEU A 144 12.23 -32.20 2.05
C LEU A 144 12.33 -33.53 1.28
N PRO A 145 12.31 -34.69 1.96
CA PRO A 145 12.62 -35.98 1.33
C PRO A 145 11.63 -36.43 0.25
N LYS A 146 10.44 -35.83 0.20
CA LYS A 146 9.42 -36.08 -0.83
C LYS A 146 9.50 -35.16 -2.04
N LEU A 147 10.41 -34.18 -2.02
CA LEU A 147 10.69 -33.34 -3.18
C LEU A 147 11.95 -33.87 -3.87
N ILE A 148 11.83 -34.17 -5.16
CA ILE A 148 12.93 -34.70 -5.96
C ILE A 148 13.20 -33.76 -7.14
N TRP A 149 14.41 -33.22 -7.20
CA TRP A 149 14.92 -32.47 -8.34
C TRP A 149 15.46 -33.42 -9.42
N LYS A 150 14.95 -33.28 -10.65
CA LYS A 150 15.29 -34.07 -11.83
C LYS A 150 15.83 -33.17 -12.93
N GLN A 151 17.10 -32.79 -12.80
CA GLN A 151 17.85 -32.04 -13.81
C GLN A 151 18.05 -32.84 -15.11
N GLN A 152 18.29 -32.16 -16.22
CA GLN A 152 18.54 -32.76 -17.55
C GLN A 152 17.42 -33.69 -18.06
N HIS A 153 16.18 -33.49 -17.62
CA HIS A 153 15.02 -34.25 -18.05
C HIS A 153 14.12 -33.36 -18.90
N ARG A 154 14.31 -33.41 -20.22
CA ARG A 154 13.44 -32.73 -21.18
C ARG A 154 12.19 -33.58 -21.43
N VAL A 155 11.02 -32.99 -21.23
CA VAL A 155 9.73 -33.61 -21.59
C VAL A 155 9.55 -33.51 -23.10
N GLU A 156 9.23 -34.61 -23.75
CA GLU A 156 8.93 -34.68 -25.19
C GLU A 156 7.44 -34.92 -25.47
N LYS A 157 6.71 -35.52 -24.51
CA LYS A 157 5.29 -35.84 -24.70
C LYS A 157 4.50 -35.82 -23.40
N LEU A 158 3.28 -35.28 -23.46
CA LEU A 158 2.27 -35.32 -22.41
C LEU A 158 0.98 -35.98 -22.91
N GLU A 159 0.52 -37.02 -22.21
CA GLU A 159 -0.70 -37.76 -22.55
C GLU A 159 -1.53 -38.10 -21.30
N LYS A 160 -2.83 -38.34 -21.47
CA LYS A 160 -3.72 -38.81 -20.39
C LYS A 160 -4.33 -40.18 -20.73
N PRO A 161 -3.59 -41.29 -20.55
CA PRO A 161 -4.15 -42.64 -20.73
C PRO A 161 -5.09 -42.99 -19.57
N GLY A 162 -6.37 -42.65 -19.69
CA GLY A 162 -7.37 -42.90 -18.64
C GLY A 162 -7.46 -41.76 -17.63
N THR A 163 -7.33 -42.06 -16.33
CA THR A 163 -7.49 -41.08 -15.25
C THR A 163 -6.20 -40.36 -14.86
N GLU A 164 -5.04 -40.89 -15.26
CA GLU A 164 -3.73 -40.40 -14.87
C GLU A 164 -2.97 -39.81 -16.05
N TRP A 165 -1.99 -38.96 -15.78
CA TRP A 165 -1.15 -38.33 -16.79
C TRP A 165 0.17 -39.06 -16.95
N ARG A 166 0.59 -39.23 -18.20
CA ARG A 166 1.88 -39.79 -18.58
C ARG A 166 2.78 -38.71 -19.16
N LEU A 167 3.96 -38.55 -18.58
CA LEU A 167 5.06 -37.77 -19.13
C LEU A 167 6.08 -38.72 -19.76
N THR A 168 6.47 -38.43 -21.01
CA THR A 168 7.58 -39.11 -21.69
C THR A 168 8.73 -38.12 -21.87
N PHE A 169 9.94 -38.56 -21.53
CA PHE A 169 11.15 -37.76 -21.56
C PHE A 169 12.01 -38.09 -22.79
N ALA A 170 12.99 -37.24 -23.08
CA ALA A 170 13.88 -37.35 -24.24
C ALA A 170 14.74 -38.62 -24.28
N ASP A 171 14.95 -39.27 -23.13
CA ASP A 171 15.62 -40.57 -23.01
C ASP A 171 14.69 -41.77 -23.29
N GLY A 172 13.42 -41.51 -23.61
CA GLY A 172 12.38 -42.52 -23.83
C GLY A 172 11.69 -43.00 -22.55
N ALA A 173 12.17 -42.63 -21.36
CA ALA A 173 11.54 -43.01 -20.11
C ALA A 173 10.15 -42.36 -20.00
N SER A 174 9.22 -43.06 -19.35
CA SER A 174 7.88 -42.54 -19.09
C SER A 174 7.49 -42.72 -17.64
N LYS A 175 6.75 -41.76 -17.09
CA LYS A 175 6.24 -41.78 -15.70
C LYS A 175 4.80 -41.32 -15.63
N ILE A 176 4.08 -41.82 -14.62
CA ILE A 176 2.66 -41.54 -14.40
C ILE A 176 2.49 -40.64 -13.18
N PHE A 177 1.59 -39.66 -13.28
CA PHE A 177 1.28 -38.69 -12.23
C PHE A 177 -0.22 -38.43 -12.16
N GLN A 178 -0.73 -38.18 -10.96
CA GLN A 178 -2.11 -37.76 -10.77
C GLN A 178 -2.25 -36.26 -11.05
N LYS A 179 -1.19 -35.47 -10.79
CA LYS A 179 -1.19 -34.02 -10.95
C LYS A 179 0.05 -33.55 -11.70
N ILE A 180 -0.10 -32.62 -12.64
CA ILE A 180 0.96 -32.02 -13.43
C ILE A 180 0.82 -30.50 -13.43
N PHE A 181 1.92 -29.82 -13.11
CA PHE A 181 2.07 -28.38 -13.21
C PHE A 181 3.01 -28.05 -14.36
N LEU A 182 2.52 -27.38 -15.39
CA LEU A 182 3.32 -26.87 -16.49
C LEU A 182 3.80 -25.45 -16.16
N ALA A 183 5.05 -25.35 -15.73
CA ALA A 183 5.77 -24.12 -15.39
C ALA A 183 6.94 -23.89 -16.37
N MET A 184 6.71 -24.17 -17.66
CA MET A 184 7.74 -24.25 -18.71
C MET A 184 8.24 -22.89 -19.21
N GLY A 185 7.80 -21.79 -18.60
CA GLY A 185 8.10 -20.43 -19.03
C GLY A 185 7.43 -20.06 -20.35
N PHE A 186 8.06 -19.19 -21.14
CA PHE A 186 7.41 -18.52 -22.27
C PHE A 186 8.02 -18.82 -23.64
N GLY A 187 9.13 -19.54 -23.71
CA GLY A 187 9.88 -19.69 -24.96
C GLY A 187 10.99 -18.68 -25.12
N ASP A 188 11.78 -18.89 -26.16
CA ASP A 188 12.84 -17.97 -26.59
C ASP A 188 12.21 -16.84 -27.43
N GLU A 189 12.92 -15.73 -27.59
CA GLU A 189 12.46 -14.64 -28.45
C GLU A 189 12.29 -15.11 -29.90
N ARG A 190 11.25 -14.62 -30.58
CA ARG A 190 10.96 -15.03 -31.96
C ARG A 190 11.99 -14.43 -32.92
N THR A 191 12.63 -15.28 -33.71
CA THR A 191 13.47 -14.86 -34.84
C THR A 191 12.61 -14.60 -36.08
N VAL A 192 12.83 -13.47 -36.76
CA VAL A 192 12.13 -13.10 -37.99
C VAL A 192 13.15 -12.61 -39.02
N GLY A 193 13.38 -13.41 -40.06
CA GLY A 193 14.38 -13.10 -41.09
C GLY A 193 15.78 -12.89 -40.52
N ALA A 194 16.47 -11.88 -41.05
CA ALA A 194 17.79 -11.44 -40.62
C ALA A 194 17.79 -10.48 -39.43
N ALA A 195 16.66 -10.32 -38.73
CA ALA A 195 16.64 -9.49 -37.53
C ALA A 195 17.50 -10.12 -36.43
N ASP A 196 18.26 -9.27 -35.74
CA ASP A 196 18.98 -9.68 -34.55
C ASP A 196 18.02 -10.27 -33.52
N THR A 197 18.32 -11.49 -33.05
CA THR A 197 17.56 -12.12 -31.97
C THR A 197 18.23 -11.81 -30.64
N TYR A 198 17.67 -10.84 -29.91
CA TYR A 198 18.19 -10.44 -28.61
C TYR A 198 17.48 -11.20 -27.48
N ASP A 199 18.19 -12.14 -26.87
CA ASP A 199 17.73 -12.84 -25.67
C ASP A 199 17.45 -11.83 -24.54
N TYR A 200 16.22 -11.87 -24.02
CA TYR A 200 15.75 -10.98 -22.95
C TYR A 200 16.63 -11.01 -21.70
N TRP A 201 17.28 -12.15 -21.41
CA TRP A 201 18.08 -12.36 -20.20
C TRP A 201 19.56 -12.10 -20.39
N LYS A 202 20.07 -11.91 -21.60
CA LYS A 202 21.52 -11.74 -21.87
C LYS A 202 21.91 -10.28 -22.05
N GLU A 203 23.20 -10.02 -21.89
CA GLU A 203 23.81 -8.72 -22.18
C GLU A 203 23.63 -8.35 -23.67
N ARG A 204 23.46 -7.05 -23.95
CA ARG A 204 23.19 -6.55 -25.30
C ARG A 204 24.37 -5.74 -25.82
N GLY A 205 24.68 -5.91 -27.10
CA GLY A 205 25.62 -5.05 -27.83
C GLY A 205 24.99 -3.82 -28.50
N VAL A 206 23.66 -3.81 -28.68
CA VAL A 206 22.92 -2.78 -29.44
C VAL A 206 22.06 -1.92 -28.51
N GLY A 207 22.12 -0.60 -28.71
CA GLY A 207 21.44 0.38 -27.85
C GLY A 207 22.10 0.53 -26.47
N THR A 208 23.41 0.34 -26.35
CA THR A 208 24.11 0.56 -25.07
C THR A 208 24.15 2.05 -24.70
N ALA A 209 24.59 2.37 -23.47
CA ALA A 209 24.79 3.76 -23.06
C ALA A 209 25.91 4.47 -23.85
N ALA A 210 26.75 3.72 -24.57
CA ALA A 210 27.84 4.28 -25.36
C ALA A 210 27.31 5.20 -26.47
N ILE A 211 28.10 6.23 -26.82
CA ILE A 211 27.84 7.07 -27.99
C ILE A 211 28.10 6.22 -29.24
N GLU A 212 27.21 6.34 -30.23
CA GLU A 212 27.40 5.65 -31.50
C GLU A 212 28.70 6.10 -32.17
N ALA A 213 29.53 5.15 -32.61
CA ALA A 213 30.79 5.48 -33.27
C ALA A 213 30.57 6.24 -34.60
N ASN A 214 29.46 5.95 -35.30
CA ASN A 214 29.09 6.56 -36.57
C ASN A 214 27.68 7.17 -36.51
N PRO A 215 27.49 8.35 -35.89
CA PRO A 215 26.18 8.95 -35.71
C PRO A 215 25.70 9.75 -36.94
N PRO A 216 24.38 9.86 -37.19
CA PRO A 216 23.31 9.22 -36.42
C PRO A 216 23.05 7.78 -36.88
N ALA A 217 23.09 6.83 -35.95
CA ALA A 217 22.72 5.44 -36.23
C ALA A 217 21.19 5.28 -36.39
N THR A 218 20.74 4.43 -37.32
CA THR A 218 19.31 4.24 -37.61
C THR A 218 18.75 2.99 -36.93
N TYR A 219 17.71 3.18 -36.13
CA TYR A 219 17.07 2.16 -35.32
C TYR A 219 15.60 2.01 -35.68
N LEU A 220 15.13 0.77 -35.75
CA LEU A 220 13.72 0.40 -35.71
C LEU A 220 13.43 -0.42 -34.45
N VAL A 221 12.48 0.01 -33.63
CA VAL A 221 11.94 -0.81 -32.53
C VAL A 221 10.52 -1.22 -32.89
N SER A 222 10.23 -2.52 -32.91
CA SER A 222 8.90 -3.05 -33.22
C SER A 222 8.26 -3.77 -32.04
N GLY A 223 7.19 -3.19 -31.50
CA GLY A 223 6.38 -3.74 -30.41
C GLY A 223 5.71 -2.64 -29.58
N ASN A 224 4.70 -3.00 -28.80
CA ASN A 224 3.96 -2.09 -27.90
C ASN A 224 3.77 -2.66 -26.47
N GLY A 225 4.56 -3.67 -26.10
CA GLY A 225 4.66 -4.16 -24.72
C GLY A 225 5.81 -3.51 -23.95
N ASP A 226 5.93 -3.83 -22.66
CA ASP A 226 6.96 -3.25 -21.77
C ASP A 226 8.39 -3.35 -22.33
N GLY A 227 8.76 -4.49 -22.91
CA GLY A 227 10.10 -4.65 -23.51
C GLY A 227 10.39 -3.67 -24.66
N ALA A 228 9.39 -3.34 -25.48
CA ALA A 228 9.54 -2.37 -26.55
C ALA A 228 9.61 -0.94 -26.01
N LEU A 229 8.77 -0.61 -25.01
CA LEU A 229 8.75 0.70 -24.38
C LEU A 229 10.07 0.99 -23.64
N THR A 230 10.62 0.00 -22.92
CA THR A 230 11.94 0.12 -22.31
C THR A 230 13.04 0.33 -23.35
N ASP A 231 12.98 -0.37 -24.49
CA ASP A 231 13.96 -0.20 -25.57
C ASP A 231 13.86 1.21 -26.22
N ILE A 232 12.66 1.77 -26.34
CA ILE A 232 12.45 3.15 -26.78
C ILE A 232 13.08 4.15 -25.80
N LEU A 233 12.85 4.00 -24.49
CA LEU A 233 13.47 4.84 -23.46
C LEU A 233 14.99 4.76 -23.54
N ASN A 234 15.53 3.55 -23.61
CA ASN A 234 16.97 3.27 -23.67
C ASN A 234 17.64 3.87 -24.92
N LEU A 235 16.94 3.95 -26.05
CA LEU A 235 17.47 4.58 -27.26
C LEU A 235 17.37 6.12 -27.25
N LEU A 236 16.42 6.69 -26.50
CA LEU A 236 16.16 8.12 -26.47
C LEU A 236 16.78 8.86 -25.28
N ILE A 237 17.03 8.18 -24.16
CA ILE A 237 17.54 8.80 -22.92
C ILE A 237 19.01 8.45 -22.73
N ASP A 238 19.83 9.46 -22.47
CA ASP A 238 21.23 9.29 -22.19
C ASP A 238 21.46 8.63 -20.81
N GLY A 239 22.36 7.65 -20.74
CA GLY A 239 22.64 6.92 -19.50
C GLY A 239 21.45 6.17 -18.90
N PHE A 240 20.46 5.76 -19.73
CA PHE A 240 19.25 5.12 -19.23
C PHE A 240 19.52 3.83 -18.44
N GLU A 241 19.04 3.81 -17.20
CA GLU A 241 18.84 2.63 -16.37
C GLU A 241 17.38 2.69 -15.88
N HIS A 242 16.64 1.60 -16.03
CA HIS A 242 15.18 1.62 -15.93
C HIS A 242 14.68 2.02 -14.54
N VAL A 243 15.28 1.47 -13.47
CA VAL A 243 14.81 1.75 -12.10
C VAL A 243 15.20 3.17 -11.68
N LEU A 244 16.46 3.55 -11.89
CA LEU A 244 16.95 4.89 -11.58
C LEU A 244 16.17 5.97 -12.33
N PHE A 245 15.92 5.77 -13.63
CA PHE A 245 15.12 6.69 -14.43
C PHE A 245 13.68 6.76 -13.91
N THR A 246 13.09 5.63 -13.54
CA THR A 246 11.72 5.57 -13.01
C THR A 246 11.60 6.30 -11.67
N GLU A 247 12.50 6.04 -10.71
CA GLU A 247 12.52 6.74 -9.41
C GLU A 247 12.70 8.25 -9.62
N THR A 248 13.60 8.65 -10.52
CA THR A 248 13.86 10.05 -10.85
C THR A 248 12.64 10.72 -11.49
N PHE A 249 12.00 10.05 -12.46
CA PHE A 249 10.82 10.54 -13.15
C PHE A 249 9.65 10.74 -12.20
N LEU A 250 9.38 9.78 -11.31
CA LEU A 250 8.35 9.89 -10.28
C LEU A 250 8.67 11.00 -9.28
N GLY A 251 9.95 11.19 -8.93
CA GLY A 251 10.44 12.28 -8.09
C GLY A 251 10.25 13.68 -8.68
N TYR A 252 9.93 13.81 -9.97
CA TYR A 252 9.60 15.12 -10.55
C TYR A 252 8.24 15.66 -10.10
N PHE A 253 7.37 14.79 -9.59
CA PHE A 253 6.02 15.14 -9.16
C PHE A 253 5.95 15.32 -7.65
N SER A 254 5.25 16.37 -7.22
CA SER A 254 4.83 16.53 -5.82
C SER A 254 3.39 16.04 -5.68
N GLN A 255 3.09 15.31 -4.61
CA GLN A 255 1.76 14.73 -4.37
C GLN A 255 1.34 13.75 -5.48
N ASP A 256 0.12 13.25 -5.37
CA ASP A 256 -0.42 12.14 -6.15
C ASP A 256 -0.88 12.51 -7.59
N ILE A 257 -0.29 13.57 -8.15
CA ILE A 257 -0.82 14.22 -9.35
C ILE A 257 -0.60 13.35 -10.60
N LEU A 258 0.56 12.71 -10.74
CA LEU A 258 0.80 11.83 -11.89
C LEU A 258 -0.15 10.62 -11.84
N ARG A 259 -0.31 10.01 -10.66
CA ARG A 259 -1.15 8.84 -10.48
C ARG A 259 -2.60 9.15 -10.85
N THR A 260 -3.16 10.21 -10.27
CA THR A 260 -4.55 10.63 -10.49
C THR A 260 -4.82 10.98 -11.95
N THR A 261 -3.89 11.69 -12.61
CA THR A 261 -4.05 12.10 -14.01
C THR A 261 -3.92 10.94 -14.99
N VAL A 262 -3.01 9.99 -14.74
CA VAL A 262 -2.92 8.76 -15.54
C VAL A 262 -4.12 7.85 -15.30
N LEU A 263 -4.57 7.65 -14.06
CA LEU A 263 -5.77 6.86 -13.77
C LEU A 263 -7.00 7.43 -14.50
N LYS A 264 -7.16 8.76 -14.50
CA LYS A 264 -8.21 9.44 -15.25
C LYS A 264 -8.10 9.22 -16.76
N ALA A 265 -6.89 9.18 -17.32
CA ALA A 265 -6.70 8.89 -18.74
C ALA A 265 -7.10 7.45 -19.13
N TYR A 266 -7.15 6.53 -18.18
CA TYR A 266 -7.54 5.13 -18.41
C TYR A 266 -9.01 4.85 -18.08
N GLU A 267 -9.70 5.79 -17.42
CA GLU A 267 -11.04 5.59 -16.89
C GLU A 267 -12.05 5.33 -18.02
N GLY A 268 -12.83 4.26 -17.89
CA GLY A 268 -13.90 3.90 -18.83
C GLY A 268 -13.44 3.36 -20.19
N LEU A 269 -12.15 3.10 -20.39
CA LEU A 269 -11.62 2.57 -21.65
C LEU A 269 -11.59 1.04 -21.68
N ASP A 270 -11.98 0.48 -22.82
CA ASP A 270 -11.94 -0.96 -23.06
C ASP A 270 -10.50 -1.51 -23.14
N PRO A 271 -10.29 -2.80 -22.85
CA PRO A 271 -9.00 -3.46 -23.09
C PRO A 271 -8.50 -3.24 -24.52
N GLU A 272 -7.20 -2.97 -24.65
CA GLU A 272 -6.51 -2.65 -25.90
C GLU A 272 -6.91 -1.34 -26.62
N ALA A 273 -7.81 -0.53 -26.05
CA ALA A 273 -8.15 0.79 -26.58
C ALA A 273 -6.90 1.70 -26.70
N ASP A 274 -6.92 2.59 -27.69
CA ASP A 274 -5.87 3.60 -27.90
C ASP A 274 -5.90 4.65 -26.78
N LEU A 275 -4.74 4.88 -26.16
CA LEU A 275 -4.57 5.82 -25.06
C LEU A 275 -4.01 7.17 -25.48
N GLU A 276 -3.52 7.33 -26.71
CA GLU A 276 -2.72 8.51 -27.11
C GLU A 276 -3.52 9.81 -26.90
N SER A 277 -4.77 9.88 -27.39
CA SER A 277 -5.63 11.06 -27.18
C SER A 277 -5.98 11.32 -25.71
N ALA A 278 -6.21 10.27 -24.91
CA ALA A 278 -6.52 10.42 -23.49
C ALA A 278 -5.32 10.91 -22.67
N LEU A 279 -4.11 10.45 -23.02
CA LEU A 279 -2.85 10.92 -22.45
C LEU A 279 -2.57 12.38 -22.85
N GLU A 280 -2.82 12.76 -24.11
CA GLU A 280 -2.71 14.16 -24.55
C GLU A 280 -3.64 15.09 -23.77
N GLN A 281 -4.90 14.67 -23.55
CA GLN A 281 -5.88 15.49 -22.84
C GLN A 281 -5.58 15.65 -21.34
N ASN A 282 -5.19 14.56 -20.68
CA ASN A 282 -5.08 14.54 -19.22
C ASN A 282 -3.64 14.67 -18.71
N VAL A 283 -2.69 13.93 -19.31
CA VAL A 283 -1.33 13.76 -18.78
C VAL A 283 -0.36 14.82 -19.32
N LEU A 284 -0.44 15.15 -20.62
CA LEU A 284 0.45 16.16 -21.23
C LEU A 284 0.27 17.53 -20.57
N LYS A 285 -0.97 17.89 -20.22
CA LYS A 285 -1.27 19.12 -19.47
C LYS A 285 -0.46 19.19 -18.17
N THR A 286 -0.50 18.11 -17.38
CA THR A 286 0.25 18.01 -16.12
C THR A 286 1.76 18.10 -16.36
N PHE A 287 2.28 17.51 -17.45
CA PHE A 287 3.69 17.63 -17.79
C PHE A 287 4.11 19.08 -18.07
N GLY A 288 3.26 19.86 -18.74
CA GLY A 288 3.48 21.29 -18.97
C GLY A 288 3.47 22.10 -17.66
N GLU A 289 2.42 21.95 -16.84
CA GLU A 289 2.26 22.67 -15.57
C GLU A 289 3.39 22.40 -14.57
N ARG A 290 4.01 21.23 -14.65
CA ARG A 290 5.10 20.80 -13.75
C ARG A 290 6.49 20.87 -14.39
N THR A 291 6.64 21.46 -15.59
CA THR A 291 7.93 21.59 -16.30
C THR A 291 8.66 20.26 -16.52
N ILE A 292 7.91 19.15 -16.67
CA ILE A 292 8.48 17.80 -16.76
C ILE A 292 9.30 17.65 -18.04
N LEU A 293 8.80 18.18 -19.16
CA LEU A 293 9.48 18.08 -20.44
C LEU A 293 10.82 18.84 -20.42
N ASP A 294 10.89 20.01 -19.78
CA ASP A 294 12.12 20.80 -19.65
C ASP A 294 13.22 20.07 -18.88
N ARG A 295 12.84 19.19 -17.94
CA ARG A 295 13.79 18.33 -17.21
C ARG A 295 14.28 17.14 -18.04
N LEU A 296 13.46 16.65 -18.97
CA LEU A 296 13.79 15.52 -19.84
C LEU A 296 14.57 15.94 -21.08
N VAL A 297 14.32 17.13 -21.65
CA VAL A 297 14.98 17.65 -22.85
C VAL A 297 16.52 17.55 -22.79
N PRO A 298 17.21 17.94 -21.70
CA PRO A 298 18.66 17.79 -21.60
C PRO A 298 19.14 16.34 -21.75
N GLN A 299 18.34 15.37 -21.32
CA GLN A 299 18.68 13.94 -21.32
C GLN A 299 18.43 13.26 -22.67
N ILE A 300 17.70 13.90 -23.59
CA ILE A 300 17.39 13.30 -24.90
C ILE A 300 18.64 13.16 -25.78
N ARG A 301 18.85 11.98 -26.33
CA ARG A 301 19.94 11.66 -27.26
C ARG A 301 19.69 12.24 -28.65
N THR A 302 20.78 12.58 -29.34
CA THR A 302 20.76 13.16 -30.70
C THR A 302 21.61 12.38 -31.70
N ASP A 303 22.37 11.40 -31.22
CA ASP A 303 23.26 10.53 -32.00
C ASP A 303 22.53 9.35 -32.66
N ARG A 304 21.20 9.28 -32.53
CA ARG A 304 20.37 8.17 -33.01
C ARG A 304 19.11 8.69 -33.72
N ARG A 305 18.69 7.98 -34.76
CA ARG A 305 17.39 8.18 -35.44
C ARG A 305 16.51 6.97 -35.18
N LEU A 306 15.38 7.20 -34.51
CA LEU A 306 14.46 6.14 -34.10
C LEU A 306 13.20 6.12 -34.95
N THR A 307 12.84 4.92 -35.42
CA THR A 307 11.50 4.59 -35.90
C THR A 307 10.85 3.61 -34.94
N VAL A 308 9.61 3.90 -34.53
CA VAL A 308 8.80 3.03 -33.68
C VAL A 308 7.71 2.40 -34.52
N ASN A 309 7.67 1.07 -34.55
CA ASN A 309 6.62 0.28 -35.18
C ASN A 309 5.74 -0.41 -34.12
N SER A 310 4.42 -0.37 -34.28
CA SER A 310 3.49 -1.14 -33.45
C SER A 310 2.43 -1.84 -34.30
N SER A 311 1.96 -2.99 -33.80
CA SER A 311 0.75 -3.64 -34.29
C SER A 311 -0.42 -3.14 -33.44
N GLY A 312 -1.18 -2.20 -33.98
CA GLY A 312 -2.16 -1.40 -33.23
C GLY A 312 -1.54 -0.17 -32.56
N PRO A 313 -2.27 0.50 -31.65
CA PRO A 313 -1.79 1.68 -30.93
C PRO A 313 -0.47 1.42 -30.19
N LEU A 314 0.43 2.43 -30.14
CA LEU A 314 1.62 2.32 -29.29
C LEU A 314 1.22 2.28 -27.81
N PHE A 315 0.34 3.19 -27.43
CA PHE A 315 -0.20 3.29 -26.07
C PHE A 315 -1.56 2.60 -26.07
N SER A 316 -1.66 1.51 -25.34
CA SER A 316 -2.84 0.63 -25.40
C SER A 316 -3.16 0.07 -24.03
N VAL A 317 -4.44 0.10 -23.67
CA VAL A 317 -4.94 -0.35 -22.36
C VAL A 317 -4.54 -1.81 -22.12
N GLY A 318 -3.78 -2.03 -21.04
CA GLY A 318 -3.37 -3.36 -20.61
C GLY A 318 -2.27 -4.01 -21.46
N LYS A 319 -1.65 -3.30 -22.42
CA LYS A 319 -0.57 -3.85 -23.25
C LYS A 319 0.82 -3.77 -22.59
N ALA A 320 1.08 -2.68 -21.87
CA ALA A 320 2.28 -2.44 -21.08
C ALA A 320 1.92 -1.82 -19.72
N ALA A 321 2.88 -1.77 -18.78
CA ALA A 321 2.68 -1.08 -17.51
C ALA A 321 2.38 0.40 -17.73
N GLN A 322 1.45 0.95 -16.93
CA GLN A 322 0.97 2.31 -17.12
C GLN A 322 2.09 3.34 -16.97
N LEU A 323 3.04 3.09 -16.06
CA LEU A 323 4.19 3.96 -15.85
C LEU A 323 5.13 3.99 -17.05
N ASN A 324 5.40 2.84 -17.69
CA ASN A 324 6.22 2.80 -18.90
C ASN A 324 5.55 3.53 -20.07
N GLN A 325 4.22 3.41 -20.18
CA GLN A 325 3.45 4.19 -21.17
C GLN A 325 3.56 5.70 -20.90
N ALA A 326 3.39 6.14 -19.65
CA ALA A 326 3.53 7.55 -19.27
C ALA A 326 4.95 8.09 -19.47
N MET A 327 5.99 7.31 -19.15
CA MET A 327 7.39 7.68 -19.35
C MET A 327 7.72 7.79 -20.84
N VAL A 328 7.37 6.81 -21.67
CA VAL A 328 7.60 6.88 -23.12
C VAL A 328 6.84 8.06 -23.72
N PHE A 329 5.59 8.27 -23.31
CA PHE A 329 4.82 9.44 -23.74
C PHE A 329 5.54 10.75 -23.42
N ALA A 330 6.02 10.94 -22.17
CA ALA A 330 6.80 12.11 -21.77
C ALA A 330 8.08 12.28 -22.61
N VAL A 331 8.82 11.20 -22.82
CA VAL A 331 10.10 11.21 -23.56
C VAL A 331 9.91 11.52 -25.05
N LEU A 332 8.85 11.00 -25.68
CA LEU A 332 8.52 11.33 -27.07
C LEU A 332 8.17 12.83 -27.22
N HIS A 333 7.43 13.40 -26.27
CA HIS A 333 7.13 14.83 -26.25
C HIS A 333 8.37 15.69 -25.97
N ALA A 334 9.25 15.27 -25.06
CA ALA A 334 10.53 15.95 -24.82
C ALA A 334 11.45 15.89 -26.05
N ALA A 335 11.49 14.74 -26.75
CA ALA A 335 12.24 14.61 -28.00
C ALA A 335 11.73 15.57 -29.08
N LYS A 336 10.39 15.67 -29.24
CA LYS A 336 9.75 16.64 -30.14
C LYS A 336 10.13 18.08 -29.77
N GLN A 337 10.11 18.43 -28.49
CA GLN A 337 10.50 19.77 -28.00
C GLN A 337 11.98 20.08 -28.30
N LYS A 338 12.87 19.08 -28.21
CA LYS A 338 14.29 19.22 -28.58
C LYS A 338 14.54 19.26 -30.10
N GLY A 339 13.54 18.95 -30.92
CA GLY A 339 13.68 18.83 -32.38
C GLY A 339 14.22 17.47 -32.85
N VAL A 340 14.23 16.45 -31.98
CA VAL A 340 14.57 15.07 -32.35
C VAL A 340 13.34 14.38 -32.93
N VAL A 341 13.41 14.03 -34.22
CA VAL A 341 12.29 13.40 -34.94
C VAL A 341 12.28 11.89 -34.70
N VAL A 342 11.22 11.40 -34.05
CA VAL A 342 10.92 9.97 -33.92
C VAL A 342 9.85 9.61 -34.94
N ARG A 343 10.17 8.73 -35.90
CA ARG A 343 9.21 8.29 -36.93
C ARG A 343 8.27 7.22 -36.38
N ARG A 344 7.04 7.19 -36.90
CA ARG A 344 6.02 6.20 -36.56
C ARG A 344 5.71 5.33 -37.78
N SER A 345 5.57 4.03 -37.55
CA SER A 345 5.09 3.06 -38.52
C SER A 345 4.12 2.10 -37.85
N SER A 346 3.32 1.40 -38.65
CA SER A 346 2.34 0.44 -38.18
C SER A 346 2.36 -0.82 -39.03
N GLY A 347 2.04 -1.96 -38.40
CA GLY A 347 1.94 -3.25 -39.07
C GLY A 347 2.74 -4.34 -38.38
N LYS A 348 2.56 -5.56 -38.89
CA LYS A 348 3.26 -6.75 -38.41
C LYS A 348 4.44 -7.04 -39.31
N ILE A 349 5.65 -6.99 -38.77
CA ILE A 349 6.83 -7.40 -39.52
C ILE A 349 6.76 -8.91 -39.77
N THR A 350 6.77 -9.32 -41.03
CA THR A 350 6.72 -10.72 -41.45
C THR A 350 8.08 -11.25 -41.85
N ASN A 351 9.01 -10.38 -42.22
CA ASN A 351 10.38 -10.72 -42.55
C ASN A 351 11.31 -9.52 -42.30
N VAL A 352 12.60 -9.78 -42.13
CA VAL A 352 13.66 -8.76 -42.17
C VAL A 352 14.71 -9.24 -43.15
N ILE A 353 15.02 -8.43 -44.16
CA ILE A 353 15.95 -8.77 -45.23
C ILE A 353 17.27 -8.02 -44.98
N GLU A 354 18.38 -8.74 -45.02
CA GLU A 354 19.71 -8.15 -44.91
C GLU A 354 20.19 -7.65 -46.28
N HIS A 355 20.68 -6.41 -46.29
CA HIS A 355 21.36 -5.77 -47.42
C HIS A 355 22.74 -5.30 -46.99
N ALA A 356 23.61 -5.00 -47.97
CA ALA A 356 24.97 -4.52 -47.70
C ALA A 356 25.01 -3.21 -46.88
N ASP A 357 23.94 -2.41 -46.93
CA ASP A 357 23.80 -1.10 -46.29
C ASP A 357 22.75 -1.07 -45.15
N GLY A 358 22.21 -2.23 -44.74
CA GLY A 358 21.34 -2.33 -43.57
C GLY A 358 20.23 -3.38 -43.69
N LEU A 359 19.29 -3.31 -42.76
CA LEU A 359 18.17 -4.24 -42.60
C LEU A 359 16.86 -3.61 -43.09
N GLU A 360 16.12 -4.34 -43.91
CA GLU A 360 14.83 -3.93 -44.45
C GLU A 360 13.68 -4.69 -43.76
N PRO A 361 12.81 -4.00 -42.98
CA PRO A 361 11.62 -4.62 -42.39
C PRO A 361 10.48 -4.75 -43.40
N VAL A 362 9.93 -5.94 -43.56
CA VAL A 362 8.81 -6.21 -44.47
C VAL A 362 7.50 -6.31 -43.71
N GLY A 363 6.44 -5.66 -44.20
CA GLY A 363 5.08 -5.76 -43.65
C GLY A 363 4.63 -4.57 -42.79
N ILE A 364 5.38 -3.47 -42.81
CA ILE A 364 5.06 -2.24 -42.08
C ILE A 364 4.81 -1.08 -43.04
N THR A 365 4.01 -0.12 -42.59
CA THR A 365 3.63 1.07 -43.35
C THR A 365 3.79 2.34 -42.52
N SER A 366 4.04 3.47 -43.17
CA SER A 366 4.02 4.80 -42.58
C SER A 366 3.14 5.71 -43.43
N GLY A 367 2.11 6.33 -42.84
CA GLY A 367 1.12 7.12 -43.59
C GLY A 367 0.38 6.33 -44.68
N GLY A 368 0.23 5.00 -44.50
CA GLY A 368 -0.39 4.11 -45.49
C GLY A 368 0.53 3.63 -46.62
N ALA A 369 1.75 4.16 -46.74
CA ALA A 369 2.75 3.70 -47.71
C ALA A 369 3.69 2.66 -47.07
N PRO A 370 4.15 1.63 -47.80
CA PRO A 370 5.16 0.70 -47.31
C PRO A 370 6.44 1.43 -46.87
N VAL A 371 7.03 1.02 -45.74
CA VAL A 371 8.34 1.53 -45.32
C VAL A 371 9.42 0.78 -46.12
N SER A 372 10.15 1.51 -46.97
CA SER A 372 11.31 0.99 -47.71
C SER A 372 12.65 1.48 -47.16
N ASP A 373 12.64 2.16 -46.00
CA ASP A 373 13.85 2.59 -45.31
C ASP A 373 14.66 1.36 -44.85
N ARG A 374 15.99 1.49 -44.91
CA ARG A 374 16.93 0.51 -44.35
C ARG A 374 17.46 1.00 -43.00
N PHE A 375 17.58 0.08 -42.05
CA PHE A 375 17.98 0.37 -40.68
C PHE A 375 19.28 -0.34 -40.35
N GLN A 376 20.19 0.32 -39.63
CA GLN A 376 21.37 -0.37 -39.11
C GLN A 376 20.99 -1.42 -38.05
N HIS A 377 19.93 -1.13 -37.28
CA HIS A 377 19.44 -2.03 -36.24
C HIS A 377 17.92 -2.18 -36.30
N VAL A 378 17.44 -3.43 -36.26
CA VAL A 378 16.03 -3.78 -36.14
C VAL A 378 15.81 -4.61 -34.87
N ILE A 379 15.14 -4.01 -33.88
CA ILE A 379 14.86 -4.63 -32.59
C ILE A 379 13.40 -5.10 -32.58
N LEU A 380 13.20 -6.42 -32.50
CA LEU A 380 11.88 -7.03 -32.46
C LEU A 380 11.46 -7.41 -31.04
N ARG A 381 10.26 -6.98 -30.64
CA ARG A 381 9.61 -7.28 -29.35
C ARG A 381 8.21 -7.82 -29.57
N HIS A 382 8.13 -8.91 -30.32
CA HIS A 382 6.86 -9.59 -30.66
C HIS A 382 6.47 -10.68 -29.68
N GLY A 383 7.20 -10.79 -28.57
CA GLY A 383 7.01 -11.79 -27.55
C GLY A 383 7.66 -13.14 -27.91
N PRO A 384 7.76 -14.04 -26.92
CA PRO A 384 8.48 -15.29 -27.08
C PRO A 384 7.69 -16.37 -27.81
N ASN A 385 8.38 -17.41 -28.28
CA ASN A 385 7.83 -18.57 -28.96
C ASN A 385 7.22 -19.58 -27.97
N LYS A 386 6.05 -19.25 -27.42
CA LYS A 386 5.29 -20.12 -26.50
C LYS A 386 4.90 -21.44 -27.16
N GLU A 387 4.43 -21.41 -28.40
CA GLU A 387 4.02 -22.63 -29.13
C GLU A 387 5.16 -23.64 -29.25
N GLY A 388 6.38 -23.18 -29.59
CA GLY A 388 7.56 -24.03 -29.60
C GLY A 388 7.90 -24.58 -28.21
N ARG A 389 7.80 -23.75 -27.16
CA ARG A 389 8.09 -24.16 -25.78
C ARG A 389 7.14 -25.24 -25.26
N TYR A 390 5.86 -25.16 -25.62
CA TYR A 390 4.81 -26.09 -25.17
C TYR A 390 4.53 -27.21 -26.18
N HIS A 391 5.38 -27.41 -27.20
CA HIS A 391 5.24 -28.50 -28.17
C HIS A 391 4.96 -29.89 -27.54
N PRO A 392 5.62 -30.29 -26.43
CA PRO A 392 5.34 -31.58 -25.77
C PRO A 392 3.89 -31.75 -25.29
N ALA A 393 3.19 -30.66 -25.05
CA ALA A 393 1.81 -30.59 -24.59
C ALA A 393 0.93 -29.80 -25.59
N LYS A 394 1.28 -29.82 -26.89
CA LYS A 394 0.67 -28.94 -27.91
C LYS A 394 -0.84 -28.96 -27.89
N LYS A 395 -1.45 -30.15 -27.87
CA LYS A 395 -2.92 -30.29 -27.88
C LYS A 395 -3.55 -29.55 -26.70
N GLN A 396 -3.07 -29.80 -25.48
CA GLN A 396 -3.60 -29.19 -24.26
C GLN A 396 -3.30 -27.69 -24.23
N PHE A 397 -2.15 -27.25 -24.74
CA PHE A 397 -1.78 -25.85 -24.83
C PHE A 397 -2.72 -25.07 -25.77
N ASP A 398 -3.00 -25.60 -26.97
CA ASP A 398 -3.90 -24.97 -27.94
C ASP A 398 -5.33 -24.86 -27.38
N GLU A 399 -5.83 -25.93 -26.74
CA GLU A 399 -7.14 -25.93 -26.07
C GLU A 399 -7.19 -24.94 -24.90
N TYR A 400 -6.16 -24.91 -24.06
CA TYR A 400 -6.05 -23.99 -22.95
C TYR A 400 -5.96 -22.53 -23.42
N GLN A 401 -5.30 -22.25 -24.54
CA GLN A 401 -5.24 -20.91 -25.13
C GLN A 401 -6.62 -20.38 -25.48
N ALA A 402 -7.45 -21.20 -26.14
CA ALA A 402 -8.80 -20.82 -26.53
C ALA A 402 -9.67 -20.54 -25.29
N VAL A 403 -9.60 -21.42 -24.28
CA VAL A 403 -10.35 -21.25 -23.03
C VAL A 403 -9.88 -20.02 -22.25
N SER A 404 -8.58 -19.79 -22.14
CA SER A 404 -8.03 -18.61 -21.46
C SER A 404 -8.44 -17.31 -22.15
N ALA A 405 -8.49 -17.27 -23.49
CA ALA A 405 -8.92 -16.08 -24.22
C ALA A 405 -10.36 -15.70 -23.87
N GLU A 406 -11.29 -16.66 -23.87
CA GLU A 406 -12.69 -16.42 -23.47
C GLU A 406 -12.81 -16.05 -21.99
N ARG A 407 -12.03 -16.68 -21.10
CA ARG A 407 -12.00 -16.34 -19.67
C ARG A 407 -11.56 -14.90 -19.43
N PHE A 408 -10.47 -14.45 -20.06
CA PHE A 408 -9.99 -13.08 -19.89
C PHE A 408 -10.90 -12.03 -20.52
N LYS A 409 -11.69 -12.42 -21.53
CA LYS A 409 -12.75 -11.56 -22.07
C LYS A 409 -13.91 -11.43 -21.08
N ALA A 410 -14.31 -12.53 -20.44
CA ALA A 410 -15.41 -12.54 -19.47
C ALA A 410 -15.04 -11.92 -18.11
N LYS A 411 -13.79 -12.10 -17.69
CA LYS A 411 -13.22 -11.62 -16.43
C LYS A 411 -11.88 -10.88 -16.68
N PRO A 412 -11.91 -9.66 -17.23
CA PRO A 412 -10.69 -8.88 -17.53
C PRO A 412 -9.80 -8.63 -16.31
N GLU A 413 -10.37 -8.63 -15.11
CA GLU A 413 -9.66 -8.45 -13.85
C GLU A 413 -8.63 -9.55 -13.56
N LEU A 414 -8.76 -10.74 -14.17
CA LEU A 414 -7.78 -11.81 -14.07
C LEU A 414 -6.46 -11.51 -14.80
N LEU A 415 -6.44 -10.45 -15.61
CA LEU A 415 -5.24 -9.94 -16.27
C LEU A 415 -4.41 -8.99 -15.39
N PHE A 416 -4.95 -8.55 -14.25
CA PHE A 416 -4.20 -7.71 -13.33
C PHE A 416 -3.01 -8.47 -12.71
N PRO A 417 -1.91 -7.78 -12.36
CA PRO A 417 -0.83 -8.40 -11.60
C PRO A 417 -1.37 -9.13 -10.36
N PRO A 418 -0.92 -10.37 -10.12
CA PRO A 418 -1.28 -11.08 -8.91
C PRO A 418 -0.50 -10.50 -7.73
N THR A 419 -1.20 -10.19 -6.63
CA THR A 419 -0.57 -9.85 -5.35
C THR A 419 -0.58 -11.06 -4.42
N LEU A 420 0.39 -11.16 -3.51
CA LEU A 420 0.36 -12.20 -2.48
C LEU A 420 -0.52 -11.74 -1.32
N ASP A 421 -1.54 -12.52 -0.95
CA ASP A 421 -2.36 -12.19 0.22
C ASP A 421 -1.68 -12.63 1.53
N VAL A 422 -2.11 -11.96 2.59
CA VAL A 422 -1.68 -12.18 3.97
C VAL A 422 -1.84 -13.64 4.40
N ASP A 423 -2.95 -14.30 4.06
CA ASP A 423 -3.20 -15.66 4.52
C ASP A 423 -2.30 -16.65 3.79
N THR A 424 -2.10 -16.50 2.47
CA THR A 424 -1.16 -17.35 1.71
C THR A 424 0.26 -17.16 2.19
N TYR A 425 0.69 -15.92 2.42
CA TYR A 425 1.99 -15.64 3.03
C TYR A 425 2.11 -16.37 4.38
N THR A 426 1.10 -16.25 5.24
CA THR A 426 1.13 -16.80 6.60
C THR A 426 1.25 -18.32 6.60
N VAL A 427 0.44 -19.01 5.80
CA VAL A 427 0.46 -20.48 5.67
C VAL A 427 1.87 -20.97 5.31
N PHE A 428 2.48 -20.41 4.26
CA PHE A 428 3.79 -20.89 3.80
C PHE A 428 4.94 -20.40 4.68
N PHE A 429 4.84 -19.21 5.27
CA PHE A 429 5.83 -18.71 6.22
C PHE A 429 5.89 -19.59 7.48
N GLU A 430 4.73 -19.99 8.01
CA GLU A 430 4.66 -20.86 9.19
C GLU A 430 5.15 -22.28 8.89
N LEU A 431 4.77 -22.84 7.73
CA LEU A 431 5.31 -24.14 7.29
C LEU A 431 6.82 -24.10 7.10
N TRP A 432 7.35 -23.04 6.48
CA TRP A 432 8.79 -22.83 6.33
C TRP A 432 9.48 -22.72 7.69
N LEU A 433 8.94 -21.91 8.61
CA LEU A 433 9.48 -21.72 9.95
C LEU A 433 9.50 -23.03 10.75
N GLN A 434 8.44 -23.83 10.62
CA GLN A 434 8.33 -25.11 11.31
C GLN A 434 9.27 -26.17 10.75
N LYS A 435 9.32 -26.32 9.41
CA LYS A 435 9.97 -27.46 8.76
C LYS A 435 11.41 -27.22 8.32
N LEU A 436 11.76 -25.97 8.02
CA LEU A 436 13.04 -25.64 7.35
C LEU A 436 13.93 -24.74 8.19
N ALA A 437 13.37 -23.82 8.98
CA ALA A 437 14.19 -22.95 9.83
C ALA A 437 14.88 -23.73 10.94
N ASP A 438 16.16 -23.43 11.22
CA ASP A 438 16.87 -23.99 12.35
C ASP A 438 16.35 -23.44 13.71
N ALA A 439 16.85 -23.98 14.83
CA ALA A 439 16.42 -23.57 16.16
C ALA A 439 16.70 -22.09 16.47
N ALA A 440 17.85 -21.55 16.02
CA ALA A 440 18.22 -20.17 16.26
C ALA A 440 17.33 -19.20 15.46
N ARG A 441 17.06 -19.54 14.19
CA ARG A 441 16.18 -18.77 13.32
C ARG A 441 14.73 -18.82 13.79
N ARG A 442 14.27 -19.98 14.26
CA ARG A 442 12.95 -20.10 14.93
C ARG A 442 12.86 -19.21 16.17
N ALA A 443 13.88 -19.21 17.03
CA ALA A 443 13.90 -18.34 18.20
C ALA A 443 13.91 -16.84 17.82
N GLN A 444 14.71 -16.45 16.82
CA GLN A 444 14.76 -15.07 16.31
C GLN A 444 13.41 -14.59 15.76
N LEU A 445 12.72 -15.46 15.02
CA LEU A 445 11.45 -15.14 14.36
C LEU A 445 10.22 -15.48 15.20
N ALA A 446 10.41 -16.01 16.42
CA ALA A 446 9.33 -16.31 17.34
C ALA A 446 8.49 -15.05 17.62
N GLY A 447 7.17 -15.20 17.55
CA GLY A 447 6.22 -14.11 17.74
C GLY A 447 6.23 -13.05 16.64
N ARG A 448 7.00 -13.20 15.55
CA ARG A 448 7.02 -12.22 14.45
C ARG A 448 5.62 -11.97 13.87
N SER A 449 4.84 -13.02 13.61
CA SER A 449 3.47 -12.87 13.10
C SER A 449 2.56 -12.11 14.06
N ALA A 450 2.67 -12.37 15.37
CA ALA A 450 1.92 -11.64 16.38
C ALA A 450 2.33 -10.17 16.42
N ARG A 451 3.63 -9.87 16.41
CA ARG A 451 4.16 -8.49 16.35
C ARG A 451 3.69 -7.74 15.11
N GLU A 452 3.80 -8.34 13.93
CA GLU A 452 3.30 -7.74 12.69
C GLU A 452 1.79 -7.48 12.74
N ALA A 453 1.01 -8.37 13.36
CA ALA A 453 -0.43 -8.19 13.53
C ALA A 453 -0.79 -7.08 14.54
N SER A 454 0.09 -6.77 15.49
CA SER A 454 -0.07 -5.69 16.48
C SER A 454 0.67 -4.40 16.11
N THR A 455 1.21 -4.30 14.89
CA THR A 455 1.93 -3.10 14.43
C THR A 455 1.24 -2.52 13.19
N ILE A 456 1.05 -1.20 13.21
CA ILE A 456 0.69 -0.40 12.04
C ILE A 456 1.93 0.39 11.63
N LEU A 457 2.47 0.10 10.45
CA LEU A 457 3.53 0.89 9.85
C LEU A 457 2.89 2.07 9.12
N VAL A 458 3.29 3.29 9.42
CA VAL A 458 2.87 4.51 8.72
C VAL A 458 4.09 5.09 8.00
N SER A 459 4.01 5.22 6.68
CA SER A 459 5.13 5.65 5.85
C SER A 459 4.68 6.54 4.70
N TRP A 460 5.65 7.14 4.01
CA TRP A 460 5.41 7.88 2.76
C TRP A 460 5.67 6.97 1.56
N ASP A 461 4.68 6.78 0.70
CA ASP A 461 4.88 6.05 -0.55
C ASP A 461 5.47 6.99 -1.61
N ILE A 462 6.71 6.77 -1.98
CA ILE A 462 7.39 7.56 -3.01
C ILE A 462 6.81 7.33 -4.41
N ALA A 463 6.16 6.19 -4.66
CA ALA A 463 5.62 5.84 -5.96
C ALA A 463 4.39 6.68 -6.34
N THR A 464 3.61 7.04 -5.33
CA THR A 464 2.36 7.79 -5.45
C THR A 464 2.43 9.14 -4.74
N GLN A 465 3.48 9.41 -3.97
CA GLN A 465 3.63 10.63 -3.17
C GLN A 465 2.43 10.85 -2.22
N THR A 466 2.02 9.78 -1.53
CA THR A 466 0.91 9.76 -0.57
C THR A 466 1.31 9.15 0.76
N LEU A 467 0.59 9.52 1.82
CA LEU A 467 0.71 8.87 3.12
C LEU A 467 0.04 7.49 3.07
N VAL A 468 0.74 6.46 3.54
CA VAL A 468 0.27 5.07 3.49
C VAL A 468 0.46 4.37 4.83
N GLN A 469 -0.30 3.29 5.02
CA GLN A 469 -0.19 2.38 6.14
C GLN A 469 -0.07 0.92 5.71
N ARG A 470 0.54 0.11 6.58
CA ARG A 470 0.55 -1.36 6.50
C ARG A 470 0.34 -1.94 7.89
N GLY A 471 -0.76 -2.65 8.09
CA GLY A 471 -1.07 -3.30 9.36
C GLY A 471 -2.31 -4.18 9.24
N LYS A 472 -2.52 -5.07 10.21
CA LYS A 472 -3.74 -5.89 10.28
C LYS A 472 -4.97 -5.02 10.52
N VAL A 473 -4.85 -4.09 11.47
CA VAL A 473 -5.86 -3.10 11.84
C VAL A 473 -5.55 -1.80 11.10
N LEU A 474 -6.59 -1.09 10.67
CA LEU A 474 -6.43 0.24 10.06
C LEU A 474 -6.26 1.31 11.14
N LEU A 475 -5.45 2.34 10.86
CA LEU A 475 -5.34 3.51 11.73
C LEU A 475 -6.70 4.18 11.95
N GLU A 476 -7.55 4.23 10.93
CA GLU A 476 -8.90 4.79 11.05
C GLU A 476 -9.77 4.03 12.05
N ASP A 477 -9.72 2.69 12.03
CA ASP A 477 -10.45 1.86 12.99
C ASP A 477 -9.92 2.09 14.41
N LEU A 478 -8.60 2.24 14.53
CA LEU A 478 -7.91 2.47 15.80
C LEU A 478 -8.27 3.82 16.41
N VAL A 479 -8.33 4.90 15.62
CA VAL A 479 -8.65 6.24 16.15
C VAL A 479 -10.09 6.35 16.63
N ARG A 480 -11.04 5.65 15.98
CA ARG A 480 -12.46 5.73 16.33
C ARG A 480 -12.74 5.29 17.76
N GLN A 481 -12.00 4.32 18.28
CA GLN A 481 -12.18 3.73 19.61
C GLN A 481 -10.83 3.44 20.28
N CYS A 482 -9.94 4.44 20.33
CA CYS A 482 -8.57 4.26 20.83
C CYS A 482 -8.53 3.79 22.29
N GLU A 483 -9.51 4.19 23.10
CA GLU A 483 -9.66 3.78 24.50
C GLU A 483 -10.19 2.35 24.66
N LEU A 484 -10.75 1.74 23.62
CA LEU A 484 -11.31 0.37 23.63
C LEU A 484 -10.45 -0.65 22.88
N ALA A 485 -9.25 -0.26 22.44
CA ALA A 485 -8.36 -1.17 21.73
C ALA A 485 -8.16 -2.47 22.56
N PRO A 486 -8.49 -3.66 21.99
CA PRO A 486 -8.57 -4.91 22.76
C PRO A 486 -7.19 -5.45 23.17
N ALA A 487 -6.13 -4.96 22.52
CA ALA A 487 -4.75 -5.30 22.81
C ALA A 487 -3.85 -4.10 22.48
N PRO A 488 -2.64 -4.03 23.07
CA PRO A 488 -1.67 -3.01 22.72
C PRO A 488 -1.30 -3.05 21.23
N ILE A 489 -1.34 -1.89 20.57
CA ILE A 489 -0.96 -1.70 19.18
C ILE A 489 0.19 -0.69 19.11
N ALA A 490 1.23 -1.03 18.36
CA ALA A 490 2.32 -0.11 18.04
C ALA A 490 2.03 0.58 16.70
N VAL A 491 2.11 1.91 16.67
CA VAL A 491 2.13 2.69 15.43
C VAL A 491 3.57 3.11 15.18
N GLN A 492 4.20 2.46 14.21
CA GLN A 492 5.59 2.75 13.81
C GLN A 492 5.60 3.80 12.71
N LEU A 493 6.24 4.93 12.98
CA LEU A 493 6.31 6.09 12.11
C LEU A 493 7.62 6.06 11.31
N GLU A 494 7.53 5.86 10.00
CA GLU A 494 8.65 5.90 9.03
C GLU A 494 8.56 7.15 8.13
N VAL A 495 7.88 8.18 8.62
CA VAL A 495 7.59 9.42 7.89
C VAL A 495 7.85 10.61 8.81
N THR A 496 8.26 11.74 8.24
CA THR A 496 8.55 12.97 8.97
C THR A 496 7.26 13.66 9.43
N PRO A 497 7.29 14.42 10.54
CA PRO A 497 6.08 14.99 11.14
C PRO A 497 5.41 16.08 10.28
N ASP A 498 6.08 16.65 9.28
CA ASP A 498 5.51 17.62 8.34
C ASP A 498 4.54 17.01 7.32
N ARG A 499 4.49 15.67 7.22
CA ARG A 499 3.68 14.94 6.23
C ARG A 499 2.37 14.38 6.78
N LEU A 500 2.05 14.67 8.04
CA LEU A 500 0.85 14.20 8.73
C LEU A 500 0.52 15.07 9.95
N ASP A 501 -0.63 14.81 10.57
CA ASP A 501 -1.07 15.49 11.79
C ASP A 501 -0.34 14.96 13.04
N ALA A 502 0.96 15.25 13.13
CA ALA A 502 1.86 14.68 14.13
C ALA A 502 1.42 14.96 15.58
N ALA A 503 0.93 16.16 15.86
CA ALA A 503 0.44 16.54 17.19
C ALA A 503 -0.78 15.70 17.61
N ASP A 504 -1.71 15.44 16.68
CA ASP A 504 -2.91 14.66 16.98
C ASP A 504 -2.60 13.18 17.17
N LEU A 505 -1.59 12.63 16.49
CA LEU A 505 -1.11 11.27 16.80
C LEU A 505 -0.51 11.15 18.20
N VAL A 506 0.23 12.16 18.66
CA VAL A 506 0.74 12.19 20.04
C VAL A 506 -0.43 12.24 21.03
N ARG A 507 -1.45 13.07 20.76
CA ARG A 507 -2.67 13.13 21.57
C ARG A 507 -3.40 11.80 21.60
N LEU A 508 -3.55 11.13 20.46
CA LEU A 508 -4.16 9.82 20.32
C LEU A 508 -3.47 8.76 21.18
N SER A 509 -2.13 8.69 21.11
CA SER A 509 -1.37 7.72 21.90
C SER A 509 -1.59 7.92 23.40
N LYS A 510 -1.59 9.17 23.88
CA LYS A 510 -1.88 9.49 25.28
C LYS A 510 -3.33 9.13 25.65
N ALA A 511 -4.30 9.51 24.82
CA ALA A 511 -5.73 9.29 25.04
C ALA A 511 -6.12 7.80 25.11
N SER A 512 -5.30 6.93 24.52
CA SER A 512 -5.48 5.47 24.56
C SER A 512 -5.19 4.84 25.93
N GLY A 513 -4.60 5.58 26.87
CA GLY A 513 -4.17 5.03 28.17
C GLY A 513 -3.06 3.98 28.05
N GLY A 514 -2.15 4.13 27.08
CA GLY A 514 -1.03 3.22 26.83
C GLY A 514 -1.35 2.03 25.92
N LYS A 515 -2.58 1.90 25.42
CA LYS A 515 -2.97 0.87 24.45
C LYS A 515 -2.37 1.12 23.06
N ILE A 516 -2.08 2.37 22.72
CA ILE A 516 -1.42 2.77 21.48
C ILE A 516 -0.05 3.35 21.83
N THR A 517 1.00 2.70 21.34
CA THR A 517 2.38 3.17 21.51
C THR A 517 2.92 3.70 20.19
N LEU A 518 3.63 4.82 20.21
CA LEU A 518 4.31 5.37 19.04
C LEU A 518 5.78 4.94 19.06
N THR A 519 6.25 4.36 17.95
CA THR A 519 7.67 4.06 17.74
C THR A 519 8.16 4.76 16.49
N LEU A 520 9.47 5.03 16.42
CA LEU A 520 10.06 5.80 15.32
C LEU A 520 11.00 4.91 14.50
N GLY A 521 10.90 5.01 13.18
CA GLY A 521 11.92 4.49 12.28
C GLY A 521 13.25 5.23 12.50
N VAL A 522 14.35 4.49 12.41
CA VAL A 522 15.71 5.07 12.59
C VAL A 522 15.94 6.28 11.68
N GLY A 523 15.42 6.25 10.44
CA GLY A 523 15.61 7.33 9.46
C GLY A 523 14.88 8.64 9.77
N VAL A 524 13.84 8.63 10.61
CA VAL A 524 13.01 9.80 10.89
C VAL A 524 13.12 10.29 12.34
N GLN A 525 13.86 9.58 13.19
CA GLN A 525 13.97 9.86 14.62
C GLN A 525 14.36 11.32 14.91
N ALA A 526 15.36 11.85 14.19
CA ALA A 526 15.84 13.22 14.37
C ALA A 526 14.74 14.27 14.12
N ALA A 527 13.85 14.02 13.16
CA ALA A 527 12.75 14.93 12.85
C ALA A 527 11.65 14.92 13.92
N TRP A 528 11.51 13.84 14.68
CA TRP A 528 10.47 13.65 15.70
C TRP A 528 10.91 14.01 17.12
N ILE A 529 12.18 14.29 17.37
CA ILE A 529 12.75 14.42 18.72
C ILE A 529 12.07 15.50 19.58
N SER A 530 11.56 16.57 18.98
CA SER A 530 10.86 17.65 19.68
C SER A 530 9.46 17.24 20.16
N LEU A 531 8.80 16.33 19.43
CA LEU A 531 7.43 15.86 19.73
C LEU A 531 7.45 14.58 20.58
N LEU A 532 8.45 13.72 20.37
CA LEU A 532 8.58 12.39 20.96
C LEU A 532 10.03 12.13 21.43
N PRO A 533 10.54 12.86 22.43
CA PRO A 533 11.93 12.77 22.87
C PRO A 533 12.32 11.38 23.42
N ASN A 534 11.33 10.64 23.92
CA ASN A 534 11.52 9.33 24.56
C ASN A 534 11.00 8.15 23.70
N ALA A 535 10.55 8.39 22.46
CA ALA A 535 10.05 7.30 21.64
C ALA A 535 11.18 6.35 21.23
N ALA A 536 10.90 5.04 21.32
CA ALA A 536 11.85 4.01 20.95
C ALA A 536 12.12 4.07 19.43
N ALA A 537 13.40 4.05 19.07
CA ALA A 537 13.82 3.85 17.69
C ALA A 537 13.80 2.36 17.36
N ALA A 538 13.17 2.00 16.24
CA ALA A 538 13.11 0.64 15.73
C ALA A 538 13.62 0.60 14.29
N ALA A 539 14.27 -0.52 13.94
CA ALA A 539 14.49 -0.84 12.53
C ALA A 539 13.13 -0.93 11.82
N THR A 540 13.10 -0.57 10.53
CA THR A 540 11.87 -0.63 9.73
C THR A 540 11.27 -2.03 9.81
N ALA A 541 10.05 -2.12 10.31
CA ALA A 541 9.36 -3.40 10.46
C ALA A 541 9.02 -3.97 9.09
N VAL A 542 9.28 -5.26 8.90
CA VAL A 542 8.75 -5.99 7.75
C VAL A 542 7.25 -6.21 7.99
N SER A 543 6.42 -5.92 6.99
CA SER A 543 4.98 -6.11 7.09
C SER A 543 4.49 -6.98 5.93
N ARG A 544 3.72 -8.02 6.21
CA ARG A 544 3.05 -8.81 5.15
C ARG A 544 1.76 -8.15 4.65
N TYR A 545 1.30 -7.10 5.33
CA TYR A 545 0.04 -6.44 5.03
C TYR A 545 0.21 -5.51 3.82
N PRO A 546 -0.81 -5.43 2.95
CA PRO A 546 -0.75 -4.60 1.76
C PRO A 546 -0.68 -3.12 2.13
N TYR A 547 -0.10 -2.34 1.22
CA TYR A 547 -0.17 -0.88 1.29
C TYR A 547 -1.61 -0.41 1.19
N ARG A 548 -1.99 0.53 2.05
CA ARG A 548 -3.29 1.19 2.03
C ARG A 548 -3.07 2.69 2.22
N GLU A 549 -3.80 3.50 1.47
CA GLU A 549 -3.75 4.95 1.62
C GLU A 549 -4.29 5.35 3.00
N ILE A 550 -3.65 6.32 3.65
CA ILE A 550 -4.23 6.99 4.81
C ILE A 550 -4.99 8.20 4.27
N GLY A 551 -6.32 8.10 4.24
CA GLY A 551 -7.17 9.22 3.84
C GLY A 551 -7.13 10.37 4.86
N ALA A 552 -7.98 11.38 4.65
CA ALA A 552 -8.17 12.51 5.58
C ALA A 552 -8.75 12.04 6.92
N THR A 553 -7.91 11.43 7.74
CA THR A 553 -8.26 10.88 9.04
C THR A 553 -8.38 12.04 10.01
N ARG A 554 -9.57 12.27 10.56
CA ARG A 554 -9.83 13.37 11.49
C ARG A 554 -9.41 12.97 12.91
N ILE A 555 -8.11 12.75 13.10
CA ILE A 555 -7.55 12.22 14.36
C ILE A 555 -7.97 13.09 15.54
N ALA A 556 -7.85 14.42 15.43
CA ALA A 556 -8.31 15.36 16.45
C ALA A 556 -9.78 15.13 16.87
N GLU A 557 -10.69 15.03 15.90
CA GLU A 557 -12.13 14.87 16.18
C GLU A 557 -12.45 13.56 16.90
N HIS A 558 -11.69 12.50 16.59
CA HIS A 558 -11.84 11.19 17.22
C HIS A 558 -11.24 11.14 18.63
N VAL A 559 -10.11 11.82 18.86
CA VAL A 559 -9.54 11.98 20.20
C VAL A 559 -10.51 12.75 21.11
N ASP A 560 -11.12 13.81 20.60
CA ASP A 560 -12.13 14.59 21.34
C ASP A 560 -13.39 13.74 21.63
N ALA A 561 -13.84 12.93 20.67
CA ALA A 561 -14.94 11.99 20.90
C ALA A 561 -14.58 10.89 21.91
N SER A 562 -13.32 10.45 21.95
CA SER A 562 -12.82 9.51 22.96
C SER A 562 -12.91 10.12 24.36
N LEU A 563 -12.54 11.39 24.53
CA LEU A 563 -12.66 12.08 25.81
C LEU A 563 -14.11 12.08 26.32
N ILE A 564 -15.09 12.42 25.46
CA ILE A 564 -16.52 12.38 25.83
C ILE A 564 -16.95 11.01 26.36
N ARG A 565 -16.56 9.93 25.68
CA ARG A 565 -16.89 8.55 26.11
C ARG A 565 -16.21 8.17 27.41
N GLN A 566 -14.97 8.60 27.61
CA GLN A 566 -14.24 8.35 28.85
C GLN A 566 -14.89 9.11 30.02
N LEU A 567 -15.25 10.38 29.85
CA LEU A 567 -15.98 11.16 30.85
C LEU A 567 -17.33 10.53 31.19
N GLU A 568 -18.09 10.09 30.20
CA GLU A 568 -19.35 9.38 30.45
C GLU A 568 -19.14 8.10 31.27
N SER A 569 -18.14 7.28 30.92
CA SER A 569 -17.82 6.06 31.66
C SER A 569 -17.51 6.37 33.13
N MET A 570 -16.84 7.50 33.39
CA MET A 570 -16.59 7.96 34.76
C MET A 570 -17.87 8.38 35.46
N LEU A 571 -18.73 9.17 34.81
CA LEU A 571 -20.03 9.58 35.38
C LEU A 571 -20.90 8.38 35.77
N VAL A 572 -21.00 7.38 34.88
CA VAL A 572 -21.74 6.13 35.13
C VAL A 572 -21.15 5.37 36.31
N THR A 573 -19.81 5.30 36.40
CA THR A 573 -19.13 4.63 37.52
C THR A 573 -19.38 5.37 38.84
N SER A 574 -19.29 6.70 38.84
CA SER A 574 -19.54 7.55 40.01
C SER A 574 -21.00 7.46 40.48
N GLN A 575 -21.95 7.44 39.54
CA GLN A 575 -23.37 7.23 39.85
C GLN A 575 -23.59 5.86 40.52
N ALA A 576 -23.01 4.79 39.97
CA ALA A 576 -23.14 3.45 40.53
C ALA A 576 -22.51 3.34 41.92
N ALA A 577 -21.43 4.08 42.19
CA ALA A 577 -20.76 4.12 43.48
C ALA A 577 -21.43 5.08 44.50
N GLY A 578 -22.27 6.02 44.06
CA GLY A 578 -22.78 7.09 44.90
C GLY A 578 -21.69 8.06 45.39
N GLN A 579 -20.58 8.13 44.66
CA GLN A 579 -19.40 8.92 45.02
C GLN A 579 -18.65 9.37 43.76
N CYS A 580 -18.15 10.61 43.76
CA CYS A 580 -17.21 11.13 42.79
C CYS A 580 -15.84 11.31 43.45
N ASP A 581 -14.75 10.87 42.81
CA ASP A 581 -13.43 10.83 43.43
C ASP A 581 -12.94 12.20 43.91
N THR A 582 -13.29 13.27 43.18
CA THR A 582 -12.85 14.63 43.53
C THR A 582 -13.84 15.40 44.41
N LEU A 583 -15.10 14.98 44.48
CA LEU A 583 -16.18 15.71 45.17
C LEU A 583 -16.73 14.96 46.41
N GLY A 584 -16.38 13.67 46.58
CA GLY A 584 -16.91 12.84 47.65
C GLY A 584 -18.32 12.32 47.34
N HIS A 585 -19.11 12.10 48.40
CA HIS A 585 -20.46 11.56 48.27
C HIS A 585 -21.44 12.54 47.62
N ILE A 586 -22.27 12.02 46.73
CA ILE A 586 -23.30 12.79 46.02
C ILE A 586 -24.62 12.03 46.15
N SER A 587 -25.71 12.76 46.38
CA SER A 587 -27.02 12.14 46.54
C SER A 587 -27.51 11.50 45.23
N ALA A 588 -28.30 10.43 45.35
CA ALA A 588 -28.83 9.69 44.21
C ALA A 588 -29.73 10.56 43.31
N ASP A 589 -30.48 11.50 43.90
CA ASP A 589 -31.35 12.42 43.16
C ASP A 589 -30.54 13.40 42.31
N VAL A 590 -29.43 13.93 42.85
CA VAL A 590 -28.51 14.80 42.10
C VAL A 590 -27.89 14.03 40.93
N PHE A 591 -27.42 12.80 41.15
CA PHE A 591 -26.88 11.98 40.07
C PHE A 591 -27.90 11.69 38.97
N THR A 592 -29.16 11.42 39.34
CA THR A 592 -30.22 11.16 38.38
C THR A 592 -30.40 12.33 37.42
N GLN A 593 -30.39 13.56 37.95
CA GLN A 593 -30.54 14.77 37.14
C GLN A 593 -29.27 15.11 36.33
N VAL A 594 -28.09 14.91 36.92
CA VAL A 594 -26.79 15.06 36.23
C VAL A 594 -26.73 14.15 35.00
N MET A 595 -27.13 12.88 35.15
CA MET A 595 -27.11 11.93 34.05
C MET A 595 -28.16 12.24 32.97
N ALA A 596 -29.34 12.73 33.35
CA ALA A 596 -30.35 13.17 32.41
C ALA A 596 -29.84 14.35 31.55
N THR A 597 -29.24 15.36 32.17
CA THR A 597 -28.71 16.52 31.43
C THR A 597 -27.52 16.14 30.57
N TRP A 598 -26.61 15.30 31.10
CA TRP A 598 -25.49 14.79 30.31
C TRP A 598 -25.95 14.06 29.05
N ALA A 599 -27.02 13.27 29.12
CA ALA A 599 -27.57 12.58 27.95
C ALA A 599 -28.00 13.56 26.84
N GLU A 600 -28.61 14.70 27.20
CA GLU A 600 -28.97 15.75 26.25
C GLU A 600 -27.74 16.47 25.68
N TRP A 601 -26.80 16.85 26.55
CA TRP A 601 -25.55 17.51 26.14
C TRP A 601 -24.74 16.63 25.19
N ARG A 602 -24.69 15.33 25.47
CA ARG A 602 -24.00 14.35 24.63
C ARG A 602 -24.53 14.37 23.20
N VAL A 603 -25.85 14.42 23.01
CA VAL A 603 -26.46 14.50 21.67
C VAL A 603 -25.98 15.74 20.94
N ALA A 604 -25.94 16.91 21.60
CA ALA A 604 -25.45 18.15 21.01
C ALA A 604 -23.96 18.11 20.65
N LEU A 605 -23.12 17.58 21.55
CA LEU A 605 -21.67 17.45 21.37
C LEU A 605 -21.32 16.41 20.28
N ASP A 606 -22.08 15.33 20.16
CA ASP A 606 -21.89 14.34 19.11
C ASP A 606 -22.31 14.87 17.74
N ALA A 607 -23.36 15.70 17.69
CA ALA A 607 -23.84 16.33 16.46
C ALA A 607 -22.89 17.39 15.87
N SER A 608 -22.01 18.00 16.68
CA SER A 608 -21.11 19.07 16.23
C SER A 608 -19.67 18.88 16.74
N PRO A 609 -18.74 18.38 15.90
CA PRO A 609 -17.32 18.25 16.26
C PRO A 609 -16.66 19.56 16.68
N ALA A 610 -17.07 20.69 16.08
CA ALA A 610 -16.57 22.01 16.46
C ALA A 610 -17.01 22.40 17.87
N LEU A 611 -18.30 22.22 18.18
CA LEU A 611 -18.84 22.46 19.53
C LEU A 611 -18.16 21.58 20.56
N ARG A 612 -17.98 20.28 20.25
CA ARG A 612 -17.28 19.34 21.11
C ARG A 612 -15.86 19.79 21.41
N ARG A 613 -15.10 20.14 20.37
CA ARG A 613 -13.72 20.62 20.51
C ARG A 613 -13.67 21.84 21.42
N ASP A 614 -14.50 22.84 21.15
CA ASP A 614 -14.49 24.10 21.90
C ASP A 614 -14.91 23.86 23.37
N PHE A 615 -15.95 23.06 23.59
CA PHE A 615 -16.41 22.67 24.93
C PHE A 615 -15.29 22.00 25.75
N LEU A 616 -14.62 21.01 25.16
CA LEU A 616 -13.57 20.24 25.83
C LEU A 616 -12.30 21.06 26.06
N ALA A 617 -11.96 21.96 25.13
CA ALA A 617 -10.80 22.83 25.27
C ALA A 617 -10.93 23.72 26.51
N TRP A 618 -12.10 24.31 26.74
CA TRP A 618 -12.39 25.11 27.96
C TRP A 618 -12.57 24.26 29.22
N LEU A 619 -13.10 23.04 29.09
CA LEU A 619 -13.23 22.13 30.25
C LEU A 619 -11.86 21.78 30.85
N GLY A 620 -10.85 21.59 30.02
CA GLY A 620 -9.50 21.22 30.46
C GLY A 620 -8.54 22.38 30.74
N ASN A 621 -8.70 23.49 30.01
CA ASN A 621 -7.75 24.60 29.99
C ASN A 621 -8.46 25.97 30.06
N ILE A 622 -7.74 27.01 30.48
CA ILE A 622 -8.22 28.41 30.49
C ILE A 622 -7.08 29.31 29.99
N GLY A 623 -7.35 30.22 29.05
CA GLY A 623 -6.36 31.16 28.54
C GLY A 623 -6.96 32.52 28.13
N PRO A 624 -6.14 33.59 28.05
CA PRO A 624 -6.61 34.96 27.82
C PRO A 624 -7.20 35.26 26.43
N LYS A 625 -6.85 34.47 25.41
CA LYS A 625 -7.28 34.70 24.01
C LYS A 625 -7.59 33.43 23.19
N SER A 626 -7.18 32.24 23.64
CA SER A 626 -7.49 30.97 22.98
C SER A 626 -7.22 29.80 23.92
N VAL A 627 -8.04 28.75 23.86
CA VAL A 627 -7.82 27.49 24.59
C VAL A 627 -7.15 26.44 23.73
N LYS A 628 -6.28 25.64 24.36
CA LYS A 628 -5.64 24.48 23.75
C LYS A 628 -6.56 23.27 23.83
N SER A 629 -6.59 22.47 22.77
CA SER A 629 -7.25 21.17 22.79
C SER A 629 -6.66 20.27 23.88
N TRP A 630 -7.47 19.38 24.42
CA TRP A 630 -7.01 18.37 25.39
C TRP A 630 -5.82 17.60 24.82
N ASN A 631 -4.73 17.52 25.60
CA ASN A 631 -3.46 16.95 25.16
C ASN A 631 -3.46 15.40 25.13
N GLY A 632 -4.59 14.76 25.47
CA GLY A 632 -4.75 13.31 25.56
C GLY A 632 -4.37 12.71 26.92
N ASN A 633 -4.00 13.50 27.92
CA ASN A 633 -3.56 12.99 29.22
C ASN A 633 -4.72 12.39 30.02
N SER A 634 -4.74 11.06 30.11
CA SER A 634 -5.76 10.31 30.86
C SER A 634 -5.69 10.55 32.37
N ALA A 635 -4.56 11.02 32.91
CA ALA A 635 -4.44 11.32 34.34
C ALA A 635 -5.31 12.53 34.77
N GLU A 636 -5.82 13.32 33.83
CA GLU A 636 -6.70 14.44 34.11
C GLU A 636 -8.19 14.04 34.13
N LEU A 637 -8.54 12.80 33.78
CA LEU A 637 -9.93 12.37 33.61
C LEU A 637 -10.76 12.48 34.88
N GLU A 638 -10.24 12.04 36.02
CA GLU A 638 -10.92 12.15 37.33
C GLU A 638 -11.31 13.59 37.63
N ARG A 639 -10.37 14.51 37.41
CA ARG A 639 -10.56 15.95 37.61
C ARG A 639 -11.57 16.55 36.63
N LEU A 640 -11.49 16.17 35.36
CA LEU A 640 -12.43 16.61 34.33
C LEU A 640 -13.85 16.10 34.60
N ALA A 641 -13.99 14.84 35.01
CA ALA A 641 -15.26 14.24 35.37
C ALA A 641 -15.86 14.91 36.62
N GLY A 642 -15.04 15.19 37.63
CA GLY A 642 -15.46 15.96 38.80
C GLY A 642 -15.96 17.36 38.47
N ALA A 643 -15.23 18.08 37.62
CA ALA A 643 -15.67 19.39 37.14
C ALA A 643 -16.98 19.29 36.36
N LEU A 644 -17.14 18.27 35.52
CA LEU A 644 -18.35 18.02 34.77
C LEU A 644 -19.56 17.73 35.68
N VAL A 645 -19.37 16.91 36.74
CA VAL A 645 -20.41 16.69 37.76
C VAL A 645 -20.81 18.00 38.43
N LEU A 646 -19.82 18.83 38.83
CA LEU A 646 -20.11 20.11 39.46
C LEU A 646 -20.87 21.04 38.52
N ILE A 647 -20.44 21.15 37.26
CA ILE A 647 -21.10 21.96 36.22
C ILE A 647 -22.54 21.52 36.03
N LEU A 648 -22.77 20.20 35.89
CA LEU A 648 -24.09 19.63 35.68
C LEU A 648 -25.00 19.76 36.93
N ALA A 649 -24.42 19.70 38.13
CA ALA A 649 -25.16 19.85 39.38
C ALA A 649 -25.50 21.32 39.71
N THR A 650 -24.63 22.26 39.34
CA THR A 650 -24.79 23.69 39.68
C THR A 650 -25.99 24.31 38.98
N HIS A 651 -26.38 23.80 37.82
CA HIS A 651 -27.47 24.33 37.01
C HIS A 651 -28.83 23.65 37.27
N LEU A 652 -28.95 22.78 38.28
CA LEU A 652 -30.19 22.03 38.52
C LEU A 652 -31.40 22.96 38.68
N GLY A 653 -32.28 22.96 37.68
CA GLY A 653 -33.48 23.80 37.61
C GLY A 653 -33.41 24.99 36.64
N GLU A 654 -32.27 25.24 35.97
CA GLU A 654 -32.09 26.30 34.97
C GLU A 654 -31.59 25.71 33.63
N PRO A 655 -31.97 26.29 32.48
CA PRO A 655 -31.45 25.85 31.18
C PRO A 655 -29.95 26.19 31.08
N LEU A 656 -29.11 25.18 30.88
CA LEU A 656 -27.69 25.33 30.58
C LEU A 656 -27.30 24.31 29.51
N GLN A 657 -26.61 24.76 28.46
CA GLN A 657 -26.20 23.91 27.34
C GLN A 657 -24.77 24.20 26.88
N PRO A 658 -24.08 23.24 26.25
CA PRO A 658 -22.78 23.47 25.63
C PRO A 658 -22.90 24.52 24.52
N ALA A 659 -21.96 25.46 24.47
CA ALA A 659 -21.91 26.51 23.45
C ALA A 659 -20.47 26.88 23.08
N SER A 660 -20.24 27.23 21.80
CA SER A 660 -18.97 27.81 21.34
C SER A 660 -19.01 29.33 21.52
N VAL A 661 -18.43 29.83 22.62
CA VAL A 661 -18.39 31.27 22.92
C VAL A 661 -16.94 31.73 23.17
N PRO A 662 -16.61 33.03 22.98
CA PRO A 662 -15.21 33.47 22.93
C PRO A 662 -14.36 33.18 24.17
N ARG A 663 -14.96 33.15 25.37
CA ARG A 663 -14.28 32.88 26.66
C ARG A 663 -15.00 31.85 27.54
N GLY A 664 -15.74 30.93 26.93
CA GLY A 664 -16.56 29.96 27.65
C GLY A 664 -17.00 28.78 26.79
N ASN A 665 -17.66 27.83 27.44
CA ASN A 665 -18.15 26.61 26.83
C ASN A 665 -19.64 26.35 27.07
N LEU A 666 -20.34 27.30 27.69
CA LEU A 666 -21.70 27.11 28.18
C LEU A 666 -22.55 28.36 27.90
N SER A 667 -23.86 28.16 27.79
CA SER A 667 -24.85 29.23 27.58
C SER A 667 -26.15 28.88 28.31
N PHE A 668 -26.72 29.87 29.01
CA PHE A 668 -28.03 29.74 29.67
C PHE A 668 -29.20 30.00 28.69
N ASP A 669 -28.95 30.80 27.64
CA ASP A 669 -29.86 31.17 26.55
C ASP A 669 -29.12 32.04 25.50
N ALA A 670 -29.84 32.82 24.68
CA ALA A 670 -29.26 33.73 23.68
C ALA A 670 -28.43 34.90 24.27
N HIS A 671 -28.44 35.11 25.59
CA HIS A 671 -27.94 36.32 26.23
C HIS A 671 -27.01 36.08 27.43
N GLY A 672 -26.96 34.86 27.98
CA GLY A 672 -26.05 34.50 29.08
C GLY A 672 -24.99 33.47 28.68
N TYR A 673 -23.71 33.78 28.93
CA TYR A 673 -22.56 32.89 28.69
C TYR A 673 -21.91 32.43 29.99
N ALA A 674 -21.39 31.21 30.00
CA ALA A 674 -20.70 30.67 31.15
C ALA A 674 -19.42 29.92 30.76
N LEU A 675 -18.49 29.87 31.72
CA LEU A 675 -17.27 29.08 31.65
C LEU A 675 -17.27 28.01 32.75
N GLY A 676 -17.32 26.76 32.33
CA GLY A 676 -17.11 25.60 33.18
C GLY A 676 -15.74 24.99 32.92
N SER A 677 -14.88 24.93 33.94
CA SER A 677 -13.53 24.39 33.79
C SER A 677 -13.03 23.62 35.01
N SER A 678 -12.18 22.65 34.72
CA SER A 678 -11.42 21.89 35.70
C SER A 678 -10.05 22.51 36.01
N ALA A 679 -9.61 23.49 35.22
CA ALA A 679 -8.26 24.04 35.27
C ALA A 679 -7.91 24.64 36.64
N GLU A 680 -6.62 24.60 37.00
CA GLU A 680 -6.07 25.21 38.21
C GLU A 680 -5.20 26.43 37.90
N LYS A 681 -4.69 26.45 36.67
CA LYS A 681 -3.78 27.43 36.14
C LYS A 681 -4.26 27.85 34.77
N LEU A 682 -3.88 29.06 34.40
CA LEU A 682 -3.99 29.55 33.05
C LEU A 682 -2.95 28.90 32.16
N ASP A 683 -3.17 28.98 30.85
CA ASP A 683 -2.31 28.39 29.81
C ASP A 683 -0.86 28.92 29.79
N ASP A 684 -0.60 30.05 30.47
CA ASP A 684 0.72 30.67 30.66
C ASP A 684 1.37 30.31 32.01
N GLY A 685 0.69 29.51 32.84
CA GLY A 685 1.19 28.96 34.11
C GLY A 685 0.80 29.75 35.36
N HIS A 686 0.16 30.91 35.21
CA HIS A 686 -0.38 31.69 36.32
C HIS A 686 -1.52 30.96 37.03
N LEU A 687 -1.67 31.14 38.34
CA LEU A 687 -2.78 30.54 39.09
C LEU A 687 -4.10 31.22 38.73
N ILE A 688 -5.18 30.46 38.65
CA ILE A 688 -6.52 31.02 38.41
C ILE A 688 -6.94 32.03 39.49
N THR A 689 -6.45 31.87 40.72
CA THR A 689 -6.69 32.82 41.83
C THR A 689 -6.13 34.22 41.56
N GLU A 690 -5.23 34.36 40.60
CA GLU A 690 -4.71 35.67 40.15
C GLU A 690 -5.72 36.40 39.26
N TRP A 691 -6.79 35.73 38.80
CA TRP A 691 -7.88 36.30 38.02
C TRP A 691 -9.12 36.57 38.88
N ASN A 692 -9.10 37.68 39.62
CA ASN A 692 -10.14 38.04 40.60
C ASN A 692 -11.10 39.15 40.14
N LEU A 693 -10.93 39.72 38.94
CA LEU A 693 -11.79 40.77 38.41
C LEU A 693 -12.75 40.23 37.33
N PRO A 694 -14.02 40.69 37.27
CA PRO A 694 -15.00 40.23 36.27
C PRO A 694 -14.53 40.35 34.81
N GLU A 695 -13.81 41.42 34.49
CA GLU A 695 -13.24 41.69 33.16
C GLU A 695 -12.19 40.67 32.70
N HIS A 696 -11.62 39.89 33.62
CA HIS A 696 -10.71 38.81 33.27
C HIS A 696 -11.44 37.67 32.57
N TRP A 697 -12.69 37.39 32.96
CA TRP A 697 -13.43 36.21 32.55
C TRP A 697 -14.33 36.44 31.32
N ASP A 698 -14.92 37.63 31.17
CA ASP A 698 -15.79 38.01 30.03
C ASP A 698 -16.94 36.99 29.80
N VAL A 699 -17.48 36.44 30.89
CA VAL A 699 -18.65 35.54 30.92
C VAL A 699 -19.56 35.94 32.08
N ASP A 700 -20.86 35.61 31.99
CA ASP A 700 -21.86 35.94 33.00
C ASP A 700 -21.80 35.02 34.23
N ALA A 701 -21.30 33.78 34.06
CA ALA A 701 -21.09 32.85 35.16
C ALA A 701 -19.79 32.03 35.02
N LEU A 702 -19.20 31.70 36.17
CA LEU A 702 -17.98 30.93 36.29
C LEU A 702 -18.22 29.70 37.17
N ILE A 703 -17.87 28.51 36.68
CA ILE A 703 -18.00 27.25 37.41
C ILE A 703 -16.63 26.54 37.38
N LEU A 704 -15.90 26.62 38.50
CA LEU A 704 -14.56 26.05 38.63
C LEU A 704 -14.52 24.97 39.71
N SER A 705 -13.97 23.81 39.38
CA SER A 705 -13.98 22.64 40.27
C SER A 705 -13.01 22.70 41.45
N ARG A 706 -12.16 23.74 41.56
CA ARG A 706 -11.14 23.87 42.62
C ARG A 706 -11.06 25.26 43.27
N SER A 707 -12.06 26.12 43.08
CA SER A 707 -12.13 27.32 43.90
C SER A 707 -12.49 26.92 45.34
N SER A 708 -11.66 27.29 46.32
CA SER A 708 -11.95 27.15 47.75
C SER A 708 -13.20 27.94 48.17
N GLU A 709 -13.64 28.86 47.31
CA GLU A 709 -14.93 29.52 47.34
C GLU A 709 -15.67 29.09 46.07
N VAL A 710 -16.53 28.06 46.13
CA VAL A 710 -17.48 27.79 45.04
C VAL A 710 -18.52 28.92 45.08
N VAL A 711 -18.16 30.08 44.53
CA VAL A 711 -19.13 31.15 44.29
C VAL A 711 -19.69 30.90 42.90
N ALA A 712 -20.82 30.19 42.83
CA ALA A 712 -21.68 30.28 41.67
C ALA A 712 -22.26 31.71 41.62
N CYS A 713 -21.48 32.68 41.16
CA CYS A 713 -21.92 34.06 41.02
C CYS A 713 -22.76 34.14 39.74
N CYS A 714 -24.01 33.66 39.78
CA CYS A 714 -24.98 33.91 38.73
C CYS A 714 -25.45 35.37 38.86
N ARG A 715 -24.70 36.32 38.32
CA ARG A 715 -25.23 37.68 38.14
C ARG A 715 -26.15 37.69 36.93
N PHE A 716 -27.40 37.27 37.14
CA PHE A 716 -28.46 37.68 36.23
C PHE A 716 -28.54 39.20 36.28
N ARG A 717 -28.50 39.89 35.13
CA ARG A 717 -28.91 41.30 35.05
C ARG A 717 -30.37 41.41 35.51
N GLY A 718 -30.60 41.47 36.82
CA GLY A 718 -31.91 41.74 37.42
C GLY A 718 -32.37 40.85 38.58
N HIS A 719 -31.82 39.66 38.86
CA HIS A 719 -32.36 38.79 39.93
C HIS A 719 -31.31 37.95 40.70
N ARG A 720 -31.71 37.56 41.93
CA ARG A 720 -30.95 37.14 43.13
C ARG A 720 -29.78 36.16 42.92
N ASP A 721 -28.75 36.33 43.77
CA ASP A 721 -27.60 35.42 43.92
C ASP A 721 -28.02 34.10 44.62
N LYS A 722 -27.60 32.95 44.10
CA LYS A 722 -27.64 31.64 44.80
C LYS A 722 -26.22 31.12 44.95
N VAL A 723 -25.82 30.75 46.17
CA VAL A 723 -24.50 30.21 46.47
C VAL A 723 -24.64 28.72 46.80
N PHE A 724 -23.81 27.89 46.18
CA PHE A 724 -23.68 26.47 46.50
C PHE A 724 -22.37 26.28 47.25
N ASP A 725 -22.42 26.06 48.56
CA ASP A 725 -21.23 25.58 49.26
C ASP A 725 -21.16 24.05 49.11
N GLY A 726 -19.94 23.51 49.07
CA GLY A 726 -19.72 22.08 48.83
C GLY A 726 -20.21 21.14 49.94
N THR A 727 -21.08 21.59 50.87
CA THR A 727 -21.64 20.77 51.96
C THR A 727 -23.05 20.24 51.65
N GLY A 728 -23.67 20.64 50.54
CA GLY A 728 -24.93 20.06 50.06
C GLY A 728 -26.20 20.76 50.56
N GLU A 729 -26.10 21.94 51.17
CA GLU A 729 -27.26 22.77 51.53
C GLU A 729 -27.37 24.03 50.66
N TRP A 730 -28.60 24.39 50.27
CA TRP A 730 -28.89 25.59 49.49
C TRP A 730 -29.23 26.76 50.42
N GLU A 731 -28.39 27.81 50.47
CA GLU A 731 -28.73 29.07 51.14
C GLU A 731 -29.04 30.19 50.14
N CYS A 732 -30.24 30.77 50.24
CA CYS A 732 -30.58 32.06 49.61
C CYS A 732 -30.14 33.19 50.54
N LYS A 733 -29.16 34.01 50.14
CA LYS A 733 -28.86 35.27 50.85
C LYS A 733 -29.64 36.43 50.22
N GLU A 734 -30.52 37.05 51.01
CA GLU A 734 -31.06 38.38 50.69
C GLU A 734 -30.06 39.46 51.07
N GLY A 735 -30.03 40.52 50.26
CA GLY A 735 -28.86 41.37 50.11
C GLY A 735 -28.51 42.27 51.29
N SER A 736 -27.27 42.72 51.30
CA SER A 736 -26.88 43.95 51.99
C SER A 736 -26.09 44.86 51.05
N SER A 737 -26.51 46.11 51.07
CA SER A 737 -26.00 47.29 50.37
C SER A 737 -24.48 47.53 50.47
N ALA A 738 -23.93 48.06 49.37
CA ALA A 738 -22.87 49.07 49.26
C ALA A 738 -21.55 48.89 50.04
N ALA A 739 -20.42 48.80 49.33
CA ALA A 739 -19.36 49.82 49.31
C ALA A 739 -18.13 49.35 48.50
N SER A 740 -17.44 50.33 47.94
CA SER A 740 -16.12 50.33 47.27
C SER A 740 -15.08 49.31 47.79
N SER A 741 -14.45 48.59 46.86
CA SER A 741 -13.04 48.70 46.46
C SER A 741 -12.64 47.49 45.60
#